data_AF-A0AAU9IFH1-F1
#
_entry.id   AF-A0AAU9IFH1-F1
#
_cell.length_a   1.000
_cell.length_b   1.000
_cell.length_c   1.000
_cell.angle_alpha   90.00
_cell.angle_beta   90.00
_cell.angle_gamma   90.00
#
_symmetry.space_group_name_H-M   'P 1'
#
loop_
_entity.id
_entity.type
_entity.pdbx_description
1 polymer ?
#
loop_
_entity_poly.entity_id
_entity_poly.type
_entity_poly.pdbx_seq_one_letter_code
_entity_poly.pdbx_strand_id
1 'polypeptide(L)'
;MDSHPILKKLKPTPPQDSQIYPNFSSILSQNFYIDNDRNVGFLYRVCAAPDYGIVLPFMPLPFPSHLLEPLGMCRFSFNTLSDIQNFQHEFWTDLIRTSKIREENISNTNYLIVPLLKNSIDWEVIDFLLSNKTPIEIRKLSPSQRKDIIVKSLTGKNMTWQSICCFDDSMPAEEFLSKLLGSDHPDLQAYKDHYHTYSALDVLFDDRFNIESVNEFRKHFFSGLIYPISTDTTLIFAKQTKSARHLENGSDSDKPKVYKSGTPILHSENVELYPLKASTWFQCTSLLNSLVELEAISYIFEFAHHFRYEGCFKYLKDACTSPCLDNVNNYDYLENLGDTVLKVVSTIHIFYRYPKSNENQLTKARCRKISNCYLSTIGQKIELQRYLKTNSLKFSKFRPPYYASKILECESCEIEHKISDKMIADFVEALIGAFYLGVGLRDAAGFIYEIGILPNEEISGEIMKLLSNDNYNILKARNINYFSEKVFKLRELLPILYDNSIKTINGLEAAIQYLFNNKDLLTQVLTHKSIDPEMNYERLEFLGDAIIDFIVLSNIFVFGQFSAEELTTFRHILVGNSFLGKLAISIGLDKHIKAAREYTEEIARFAECSRWDDDLLDFGVHTDDPPKILNDVFEALVGAVFIDSGSLNITCEVFGELFSPAIMYLVKNKDKCKKNICSRLIEYGQHHGIKIEFEEIVDKDKNSLGIGVIVNGKPYLKREAKTLWLAKKTAAIDAYNQLARGEEVSSNESI
;
A
#
# COMPACT_ATOMS: atom_id res chain seq x y z
N MET A 1 -18.75 -49.72 -21.08
CA MET A 1 -20.06 -49.08 -20.79
C MET A 1 -19.90 -48.27 -19.53
N ASP A 2 -19.91 -46.96 -19.74
CA ASP A 2 -20.11 -45.84 -18.83
C ASP A 2 -20.30 -46.09 -17.32
N SER A 3 -19.38 -45.56 -16.52
CA SER A 3 -19.68 -44.86 -15.26
C SER A 3 -18.39 -44.41 -14.55
N HIS A 4 -18.00 -43.14 -14.70
CA HIS A 4 -17.53 -42.33 -13.57
C HIS A 4 -17.39 -40.84 -13.95
N PRO A 5 -18.03 -39.91 -13.21
CA PRO A 5 -18.03 -38.48 -13.52
C PRO A 5 -16.96 -37.74 -12.71
N ILE A 6 -15.70 -37.80 -13.14
CA ILE A 6 -14.67 -36.86 -12.69
C ILE A 6 -13.81 -36.54 -13.92
N LEU A 7 -13.55 -35.25 -14.16
CA LEU A 7 -12.84 -34.66 -15.31
C LEU A 7 -13.74 -34.11 -16.44
N LYS A 8 -14.51 -33.07 -16.11
CA LYS A 8 -14.78 -31.98 -17.06
C LYS A 8 -14.47 -30.62 -16.43
N LYS A 9 -13.36 -30.05 -16.90
CA LYS A 9 -12.99 -28.63 -16.93
C LYS A 9 -12.77 -27.95 -15.58
N LEU A 10 -11.53 -27.49 -15.40
CA LEU A 10 -11.21 -26.18 -14.82
C LEU A 10 -12.30 -25.17 -15.23
N LYS A 11 -13.29 -25.00 -14.36
CA LYS A 11 -13.93 -23.71 -14.19
C LYS A 11 -13.17 -23.06 -13.05
N PRO A 12 -12.76 -21.78 -13.17
CA PRO A 12 -12.46 -21.02 -11.97
C PRO A 12 -13.65 -21.18 -11.03
N THR A 13 -13.39 -21.59 -9.80
CA THR A 13 -14.34 -21.40 -8.71
C THR A 13 -14.84 -19.96 -8.84
N PRO A 14 -16.16 -19.71 -8.86
CA PRO A 14 -16.66 -18.33 -8.87
C PRO A 14 -15.97 -17.60 -7.70
N PRO A 15 -15.62 -16.31 -7.86
CA PRO A 15 -15.21 -15.52 -6.70
C PRO A 15 -16.28 -15.75 -5.63
N GLN A 16 -15.87 -16.27 -4.47
CA GLN A 16 -16.72 -16.33 -3.30
C GLN A 16 -17.32 -14.93 -3.11
N ASP A 17 -18.61 -14.93 -2.78
CA ASP A 17 -19.55 -13.83 -2.91
C ASP A 17 -18.93 -12.46 -2.67
N SER A 18 -19.17 -11.53 -3.60
CA SER A 18 -18.79 -10.15 -3.37
C SER A 18 -19.39 -9.65 -2.07
N GLN A 19 -18.52 -9.17 -1.19
CA GLN A 19 -18.91 -8.69 0.12
C GLN A 19 -18.96 -7.17 0.08
N ILE A 20 -20.05 -6.64 0.62
CA ILE A 20 -20.28 -5.21 0.71
C ILE A 20 -19.74 -4.76 2.06
N TYR A 21 -18.68 -3.94 2.04
CA TYR A 21 -18.15 -3.31 3.24
C TYR A 21 -18.36 -1.81 3.20
N PRO A 22 -18.52 -1.16 4.37
CA PRO A 22 -18.49 0.29 4.46
C PRO A 22 -17.21 0.83 3.83
N ASN A 23 -17.33 1.91 3.05
CA ASN A 23 -16.16 2.57 2.51
C ASN A 23 -15.42 3.42 3.57
N PHE A 24 -16.13 3.80 4.63
CA PHE A 24 -15.66 4.66 5.70
C PHE A 24 -15.60 3.91 7.03
N SER A 25 -14.83 4.45 7.97
CA SER A 25 -14.71 3.92 9.33
C SER A 25 -15.91 4.25 10.22
N SER A 26 -16.28 3.31 11.09
CA SER A 26 -17.25 3.55 12.16
C SER A 26 -16.86 4.71 13.08
N ILE A 27 -15.57 5.03 13.21
CA ILE A 27 -15.05 6.15 13.99
C ILE A 27 -15.51 7.50 13.43
N LEU A 28 -15.63 7.62 12.11
CA LEU A 28 -16.13 8.83 11.45
C LEU A 28 -17.64 8.99 11.63
N SER A 29 -18.38 7.90 11.88
CA SER A 29 -19.82 7.94 12.16
C SER A 29 -20.19 8.15 13.63
N GLN A 30 -19.21 8.33 14.51
CA GLN A 30 -19.49 8.55 15.93
C GLN A 30 -20.22 9.88 16.16
N ASN A 31 -21.06 9.93 17.18
CA ASN A 31 -21.67 11.18 17.60
C ASN A 31 -20.65 12.04 18.36
N PHE A 32 -20.74 13.36 18.21
CA PHE A 32 -20.05 14.29 19.11
C PHE A 32 -20.50 14.01 20.55
N TYR A 33 -19.54 13.79 21.46
CA TYR A 33 -19.87 13.54 22.86
C TYR A 33 -20.17 14.85 23.59
N ILE A 34 -20.93 14.76 24.67
CA ILE A 34 -21.41 15.92 25.43
C ILE A 34 -20.60 16.05 26.72
N ASP A 35 -20.01 17.22 26.94
CA ASP A 35 -19.29 17.62 28.16
C ASP A 35 -19.88 18.93 28.69
N ASN A 36 -20.40 18.95 29.92
CA ASN A 36 -20.99 20.12 30.56
C ASN A 36 -22.04 20.85 29.67
N ASP A 37 -23.01 20.09 29.12
CA ASP A 37 -24.05 20.55 28.19
C ASP A 37 -23.53 21.14 26.86
N ARG A 38 -22.28 20.87 26.50
CA ARG A 38 -21.68 21.28 25.22
C ARG A 38 -21.24 20.05 24.42
N ASN A 39 -21.52 20.07 23.12
CA ASN A 39 -20.94 19.12 22.18
C ASN A 39 -19.45 19.39 22.05
N VAL A 40 -18.64 18.34 22.09
CA VAL A 40 -17.19 18.42 21.96
C VAL A 40 -16.77 17.84 20.63
N GLY A 41 -16.00 18.63 19.87
CA GLY A 41 -15.35 18.19 18.65
C GLY A 41 -13.88 18.59 18.63
N PHE A 42 -13.14 18.01 17.70
CA PHE A 42 -11.73 18.29 17.45
C PHE A 42 -11.60 18.94 16.08
N LEU A 43 -11.07 20.16 16.08
CA LEU A 43 -10.90 20.97 14.88
C LEU A 43 -9.53 20.70 14.25
N TYR A 44 -9.56 20.42 12.96
CA TYR A 44 -8.40 20.26 12.10
C TYR A 44 -8.47 21.27 10.96
N ARG A 45 -7.33 21.77 10.51
CA ARG A 45 -7.19 22.44 9.22
C ARG A 45 -6.97 21.39 8.15
N VAL A 46 -7.57 21.60 6.98
CA VAL A 46 -7.26 20.83 5.77
C VAL A 46 -6.01 21.40 5.12
N CYS A 47 -4.92 20.63 5.08
CA CYS A 47 -3.62 21.16 4.63
C CYS A 47 -3.63 21.63 3.16
N ALA A 48 -4.33 20.91 2.28
CA ALA A 48 -4.45 21.28 0.86
C ALA A 48 -5.47 22.42 0.60
N ALA A 49 -6.26 22.81 1.60
CA ALA A 49 -7.31 23.82 1.52
C ALA A 49 -7.39 24.60 2.85
N PRO A 50 -6.37 25.42 3.18
CA PRO A 50 -6.14 25.96 4.52
C PRO A 50 -7.23 26.90 5.05
N ASP A 51 -8.07 27.44 4.16
CA ASP A 51 -9.24 28.26 4.53
C ASP A 51 -10.43 27.40 5.02
N TYR A 52 -10.30 26.08 5.01
CA TYR A 52 -11.30 25.14 5.48
C TYR A 52 -10.78 24.27 6.62
N GLY A 53 -11.68 23.99 7.57
CA GLY A 53 -11.46 23.08 8.67
C GLY A 53 -12.43 21.90 8.64
N ILE A 54 -12.04 20.84 9.33
CA ILE A 54 -12.87 19.67 9.62
C ILE A 54 -13.00 19.54 11.13
N VAL A 55 -14.23 19.45 11.61
CA VAL A 55 -14.55 19.10 12.99
C VAL A 55 -14.88 17.62 13.06
N LEU A 56 -14.09 16.87 13.83
CA LEU A 56 -14.24 15.44 14.05
C LEU A 56 -14.75 15.15 15.47
N PRO A 57 -15.54 14.09 15.69
CA PRO A 57 -16.06 13.75 17.01
C PRO A 57 -15.01 13.12 17.95
N PHE A 58 -13.81 12.83 17.42
CA PHE A 58 -12.72 12.16 18.12
C PHE A 58 -11.38 12.80 17.72
N MET A 59 -10.35 12.55 18.54
CA MET A 59 -8.98 12.96 18.26
C MET A 59 -8.16 11.73 17.88
N PRO A 60 -7.95 11.44 16.59
CA PRO A 60 -7.08 10.34 16.23
C PRO A 60 -5.62 10.76 16.21
N LEU A 61 -4.81 9.82 16.67
CA LEU A 61 -3.40 9.70 16.34
C LEU A 61 -3.28 8.40 15.54
N PRO A 62 -2.60 8.33 14.39
CA PRO A 62 -1.82 9.35 13.69
C PRO A 62 -2.41 9.72 12.31
N PHE A 63 -3.13 10.85 12.19
CA PHE A 63 -3.48 11.37 10.85
C PHE A 63 -2.22 11.75 10.06
N PRO A 64 -2.17 11.51 8.73
CA PRO A 64 -1.10 12.03 7.90
C PRO A 64 -1.06 13.56 7.96
N SER A 65 0.11 14.11 8.26
CA SER A 65 0.31 15.56 8.41
C SER A 65 0.08 16.34 7.11
N HIS A 66 0.14 15.68 5.95
CA HIS A 66 -0.18 16.28 4.66
C HIS A 66 -1.69 16.41 4.42
N LEU A 67 -2.52 15.71 5.21
CA LEU A 67 -3.97 15.71 5.07
C LEU A 67 -4.63 16.69 6.04
N LEU A 68 -4.36 16.52 7.35
CA LEU A 68 -4.98 17.29 8.43
C LEU A 68 -3.95 17.80 9.43
N GLU A 69 -4.07 19.07 9.81
CA GLU A 69 -3.28 19.71 10.87
C GLU A 69 -4.19 19.99 12.08
N PRO A 70 -3.89 19.47 13.29
CA PRO A 70 -4.74 19.70 14.47
C PRO A 70 -4.68 21.17 14.91
N LEU A 71 -5.84 21.80 15.09
CA LEU A 71 -5.97 23.17 15.60
C LEU A 71 -6.41 23.22 17.08
N GLY A 72 -7.05 22.15 17.57
CA GLY A 72 -7.44 22.02 18.97
C GLY A 72 -8.87 21.54 19.15
N MET A 73 -9.33 21.53 20.39
CA MET A 73 -10.70 21.11 20.74
C MET A 73 -11.66 22.30 20.73
N CYS A 74 -12.82 22.10 20.13
CA CYS A 74 -13.92 23.06 20.06
C CYS A 74 -15.14 22.54 20.84
N ARG A 75 -15.85 23.45 21.50
CA ARG A 75 -17.06 23.15 22.26
C ARG A 75 -18.20 23.99 21.73
N PHE A 76 -19.33 23.35 21.42
CA PHE A 76 -20.48 23.97 20.79
C PHE A 76 -21.74 23.75 21.63
N SER A 77 -22.67 24.70 21.60
CA SER A 77 -24.03 24.43 22.07
C SER A 77 -24.76 23.49 21.11
N PHE A 78 -25.90 22.93 21.51
CA PHE A 78 -26.76 22.14 20.60
C PHE A 78 -27.24 22.95 19.38
N ASN A 79 -27.62 24.21 19.59
CA ASN A 79 -28.06 25.08 18.50
C ASN A 79 -26.92 25.33 17.51
N THR A 80 -25.73 25.61 18.02
CA THR A 80 -24.54 25.86 17.21
C THR A 80 -24.15 24.65 16.34
N LEU A 81 -24.31 23.43 16.85
CA LEU A 81 -24.09 22.22 16.07
C LEU A 81 -25.08 22.11 14.90
N SER A 82 -26.37 22.40 15.17
CA SER A 82 -27.40 22.43 14.14
C SER A 82 -27.13 23.49 13.08
N ASP A 83 -26.62 24.66 13.48
CA ASP A 83 -26.24 25.73 12.55
C ASP A 83 -25.11 25.27 11.61
N ILE A 84 -24.08 24.59 12.12
CA ILE A 84 -23.00 24.05 11.26
C ILE A 84 -23.53 22.99 10.29
N GLN A 85 -24.42 22.09 10.74
CA GLN A 85 -25.04 21.07 9.87
C GLN A 85 -25.85 21.72 8.74
N ASN A 86 -26.65 22.74 9.07
CA ASN A 86 -27.42 23.50 8.09
C ASN A 86 -26.49 24.25 7.11
N PHE A 87 -25.42 24.85 7.60
CA PHE A 87 -24.40 25.51 6.78
C PHE A 87 -23.80 24.54 5.77
N GLN A 88 -23.41 23.35 6.22
CA GLN A 88 -22.79 22.33 5.37
C GLN A 88 -23.72 21.87 4.23
N HIS A 89 -25.01 21.72 4.52
CA HIS A 89 -26.01 21.36 3.51
C HIS A 89 -26.11 22.40 2.39
N GLU A 90 -26.23 23.69 2.75
CA GLU A 90 -26.30 24.78 1.78
C GLU A 90 -24.96 24.97 1.04
N PHE A 91 -23.84 24.90 1.76
CA PHE A 91 -22.49 25.00 1.21
C PHE A 91 -22.23 23.98 0.09
N TRP A 92 -22.57 22.70 0.31
CA TRP A 92 -22.41 21.67 -0.72
C TRP A 92 -23.38 21.81 -1.87
N THR A 93 -24.60 22.27 -1.60
CA THR A 93 -25.61 22.53 -2.63
C THR A 93 -25.09 23.57 -3.63
N ASP A 94 -24.48 24.65 -3.14
CA ASP A 94 -23.94 25.72 -3.98
C ASP A 94 -22.64 25.30 -4.71
N LEU A 95 -21.76 24.53 -4.05
CA LEU A 95 -20.50 24.08 -4.64
C LEU A 95 -20.64 22.94 -5.67
N ILE A 96 -21.56 22.01 -5.44
CA ILE A 96 -21.76 20.83 -6.32
C ILE A 96 -22.89 21.09 -7.34
N ARG A 97 -23.70 22.14 -7.14
CA ARG A 97 -24.71 22.67 -8.08
C ARG A 97 -25.82 21.68 -8.43
N THR A 98 -26.49 21.13 -7.44
CA THR A 98 -27.60 20.18 -7.62
C THR A 98 -28.90 20.70 -6.99
N SER A 99 -30.04 20.38 -7.60
CA SER A 99 -31.36 20.76 -7.06
C SER A 99 -31.73 19.94 -5.82
N LYS A 100 -32.18 20.62 -4.75
CA LYS A 100 -32.62 20.04 -3.46
C LYS A 100 -33.78 19.05 -3.63
N ILE A 101 -33.57 17.74 -3.47
CA ILE A 101 -34.66 16.73 -3.36
C ILE A 101 -34.23 15.50 -2.52
N ARG A 102 -35.00 15.25 -1.44
CA ARG A 102 -35.16 14.07 -0.53
C ARG A 102 -33.94 13.51 0.24
N GLU A 103 -34.21 13.16 1.50
CA GLU A 103 -33.32 12.64 2.56
C GLU A 103 -32.80 11.20 2.34
N GLU A 104 -33.11 10.57 1.22
CA GLU A 104 -32.75 9.17 0.98
C GLU A 104 -31.27 9.09 0.52
N ASN A 105 -30.42 8.44 1.32
CA ASN A 105 -28.98 8.16 1.09
C ASN A 105 -28.00 9.32 1.33
N ILE A 106 -28.06 9.92 2.52
CA ILE A 106 -27.00 10.80 3.05
C ILE A 106 -25.85 9.92 3.59
N SER A 107 -24.60 10.40 3.47
CA SER A 107 -23.45 9.71 4.07
C SER A 107 -23.63 9.52 5.58
N ASN A 108 -23.24 8.37 6.10
CA ASN A 108 -23.27 8.05 7.53
C ASN A 108 -22.06 8.62 8.29
N THR A 109 -21.11 9.26 7.61
CA THR A 109 -20.00 9.96 8.25
C THR A 109 -20.51 11.23 8.96
N ASN A 110 -20.03 11.48 10.17
CA ASN A 110 -20.48 12.55 11.06
C ASN A 110 -19.34 13.53 11.38
N TYR A 111 -18.65 13.99 10.33
CA TYR A 111 -17.69 15.08 10.43
C TYR A 111 -18.22 16.33 9.75
N LEU A 112 -17.83 17.50 10.26
CA LEU A 112 -18.37 18.78 9.83
C LEU A 112 -17.29 19.64 9.18
N ILE A 113 -17.63 20.28 8.07
CA ILE A 113 -16.79 21.24 7.36
C ILE A 113 -17.16 22.64 7.80
N VAL A 114 -16.14 23.42 8.13
CA VAL A 114 -16.28 24.79 8.60
C VAL A 114 -15.31 25.71 7.87
N PRO A 115 -15.70 26.96 7.56
CA PRO A 115 -14.77 27.97 7.10
C PRO A 115 -13.82 28.36 8.25
N LEU A 116 -12.57 28.67 7.93
CA LEU A 116 -11.58 29.12 8.89
C LEU A 116 -11.19 30.59 8.65
N LEU A 117 -11.15 31.34 9.74
CA LEU A 117 -10.46 32.62 9.82
C LEU A 117 -9.19 32.41 10.64
N LYS A 118 -8.03 32.35 9.95
CA LYS A 118 -6.74 31.94 10.52
C LYS A 118 -6.77 30.50 11.07
N ASN A 119 -7.05 30.33 12.36
CA ASN A 119 -7.02 29.04 13.08
C ASN A 119 -8.31 28.78 13.86
N SER A 120 -9.36 29.57 13.65
CA SER A 120 -10.65 29.44 14.32
C SER A 120 -11.79 29.43 13.32
N ILE A 121 -12.91 28.85 13.71
CA ILE A 121 -14.13 28.82 12.89
C ILE A 121 -14.57 30.26 12.59
N ASP A 122 -14.81 30.53 11.31
CA ASP A 122 -15.37 31.80 10.85
C ASP A 122 -16.90 31.78 10.98
N TRP A 123 -17.37 32.19 12.15
CA TRP A 123 -18.81 32.29 12.43
C TRP A 123 -19.51 33.34 11.59
N GLU A 124 -18.82 34.40 11.15
CA GLU A 124 -19.45 35.44 10.32
C GLU A 124 -19.89 34.86 8.98
N VAL A 125 -19.08 33.98 8.38
CA VAL A 125 -19.41 33.26 7.14
C VAL A 125 -20.59 32.31 7.34
N ILE A 126 -20.60 31.55 8.43
CA ILE A 126 -21.68 30.61 8.76
C ILE A 126 -22.99 31.37 8.96
N ASP A 127 -22.99 32.39 9.83
CA ASP A 127 -24.17 33.20 10.13
C ASP A 127 -24.68 33.90 8.89
N PHE A 128 -23.80 34.44 8.03
CA PHE A 128 -24.21 35.10 6.79
C PHE A 128 -24.95 34.14 5.85
N LEU A 129 -24.41 32.93 5.66
CA LEU A 129 -24.99 31.93 4.76
C LEU A 129 -26.36 31.43 5.26
N LEU A 130 -26.51 31.26 6.58
CA LEU A 130 -27.77 30.82 7.19
C LEU A 130 -28.83 31.93 7.27
N SER A 131 -28.41 33.19 7.46
CA SER A 131 -29.33 34.31 7.66
C SER A 131 -29.89 34.92 6.36
N ASN A 132 -29.43 34.48 5.18
CA ASN A 132 -29.85 34.99 3.86
C ASN A 132 -29.87 36.54 3.84
N LYS A 133 -28.78 37.17 4.26
CA LYS A 133 -28.72 38.64 4.45
C LYS A 133 -28.85 39.41 3.13
N THR A 134 -29.37 40.63 3.28
CA THR A 134 -29.72 41.59 2.22
C THR A 134 -28.61 41.85 1.19
N PRO A 135 -28.97 42.18 -0.07
CA PRO A 135 -28.02 42.54 -1.12
C PRO A 135 -27.08 43.64 -0.66
N ILE A 136 -25.78 43.38 -0.68
CA ILE A 136 -24.77 44.41 -0.46
C ILE A 136 -24.55 45.10 -1.81
N GLU A 137 -24.73 46.42 -1.82
CA GLU A 137 -24.42 47.24 -2.97
C GLU A 137 -22.93 47.14 -3.32
N ILE A 138 -22.60 46.40 -4.38
CA ILE A 138 -21.22 46.13 -4.83
C ILE A 138 -20.42 47.43 -5.10
N ARG A 139 -21.12 48.53 -5.43
CA ARG A 139 -20.54 49.88 -5.55
C ARG A 139 -19.82 50.38 -4.29
N LYS A 140 -20.24 49.93 -3.09
CA LYS A 140 -19.62 50.33 -1.81
C LYS A 140 -18.28 49.66 -1.54
N LEU A 141 -17.92 48.63 -2.29
CA LEU A 141 -16.66 47.89 -2.14
C LEU A 141 -15.56 48.56 -2.95
N SER A 142 -14.32 48.53 -2.50
CA SER A 142 -13.18 49.03 -3.29
C SER A 142 -12.88 48.13 -4.50
N PRO A 143 -12.21 48.63 -5.56
CA PRO A 143 -11.79 47.79 -6.69
C PRO A 143 -10.92 46.57 -6.29
N SER A 144 -10.12 46.69 -5.23
CA SER A 144 -9.32 45.58 -4.69
C SER A 144 -10.19 44.53 -3.98
N GLN A 145 -11.21 44.96 -3.24
CA GLN A 145 -12.16 44.04 -2.59
C GLN A 145 -13.01 43.28 -3.62
N ARG A 146 -13.33 43.89 -4.77
CA ARG A 146 -14.20 43.31 -5.80
C ARG A 146 -13.61 42.10 -6.55
N LYS A 147 -12.28 42.03 -6.70
CA LYS A 147 -11.62 40.97 -7.50
C LYS A 147 -11.74 39.57 -6.91
N ASP A 148 -11.98 39.48 -5.61
CA ASP A 148 -11.99 38.21 -4.88
C ASP A 148 -13.37 37.82 -4.38
N ILE A 149 -14.43 38.28 -5.07
CA ILE A 149 -15.82 38.10 -4.65
C ILE A 149 -16.55 37.10 -5.54
N ILE A 150 -17.37 36.28 -4.90
CA ILE A 150 -18.41 35.48 -5.53
C ILE A 150 -19.76 36.18 -5.32
N VAL A 151 -20.59 36.18 -6.35
CA VAL A 151 -21.97 36.67 -6.31
C VAL A 151 -22.94 35.56 -6.69
N LYS A 152 -24.11 35.54 -6.08
CA LYS A 152 -25.18 34.56 -6.34
C LYS A 152 -26.35 35.27 -7.00
N SER A 153 -26.89 34.68 -8.06
CA SER A 153 -28.04 35.23 -8.78
C SER A 153 -29.32 35.05 -7.96
N LEU A 154 -30.10 36.12 -7.80
CA LEU A 154 -31.43 36.10 -7.19
C LEU A 154 -32.52 35.66 -8.18
N THR A 155 -32.20 35.62 -9.48
CA THR A 155 -33.13 35.19 -10.54
C THR A 155 -32.74 33.83 -11.10
N GLY A 156 -33.74 32.96 -11.36
CA GLY A 156 -33.54 31.65 -11.99
C GLY A 156 -33.03 30.54 -11.06
N LYS A 157 -32.03 29.75 -11.52
CA LYS A 157 -31.50 28.53 -10.86
C LYS A 157 -30.49 28.80 -9.70
N ASN A 158 -30.48 30.00 -9.09
CA ASN A 158 -29.53 30.40 -8.03
C ASN A 158 -28.05 30.15 -8.39
N MET A 159 -27.65 30.56 -9.60
CA MET A 159 -26.29 30.32 -10.11
C MET A 159 -25.26 31.20 -9.39
N THR A 160 -24.05 30.65 -9.19
CA THR A 160 -22.91 31.36 -8.60
C THR A 160 -21.92 31.86 -9.65
N TRP A 161 -21.43 33.07 -9.46
CA TRP A 161 -20.60 33.80 -10.41
C TRP A 161 -19.40 34.45 -9.71
N GLN A 162 -18.23 34.42 -10.32
CA GLN A 162 -17.07 35.19 -9.90
C GLN A 162 -17.16 36.59 -10.49
N SER A 163 -17.07 37.63 -9.66
CA SER A 163 -16.99 39.00 -10.16
C SER A 163 -15.64 39.23 -10.86
N ILE A 164 -15.66 39.75 -12.08
CA ILE A 164 -14.46 40.13 -12.83
C ILE A 164 -14.25 41.65 -12.73
N CYS A 165 -15.28 42.42 -13.05
CA CYS A 165 -15.24 43.87 -12.96
C CYS A 165 -16.65 44.48 -12.89
N CYS A 166 -16.72 45.79 -12.61
CA CYS A 166 -17.96 46.56 -12.65
C CYS A 166 -17.92 47.55 -13.79
N PHE A 167 -19.10 47.83 -14.33
CA PHE A 167 -19.38 48.92 -15.23
C PHE A 167 -19.76 50.17 -14.43
N ASP A 168 -19.30 51.31 -14.94
CA ASP A 168 -19.53 52.67 -14.46
C ASP A 168 -19.88 53.48 -15.71
N ASP A 169 -20.87 54.37 -15.61
CA ASP A 169 -21.38 55.21 -16.70
C ASP A 169 -20.31 56.10 -17.37
N SER A 170 -19.15 56.29 -16.73
CA SER A 170 -17.98 56.99 -17.28
C SER A 170 -17.06 56.13 -18.15
N MET A 171 -17.30 54.81 -18.26
CA MET A 171 -16.48 53.91 -19.06
C MET A 171 -16.71 54.14 -20.57
N PRO A 172 -15.66 54.38 -21.37
CA PRO A 172 -15.79 54.48 -22.83
C PRO A 172 -16.34 53.20 -23.45
N ALA A 173 -17.18 53.31 -24.48
CA ALA A 173 -17.75 52.16 -25.20
C ALA A 173 -16.66 51.21 -25.72
N GLU A 174 -15.50 51.73 -26.13
CA GLU A 174 -14.38 50.91 -26.59
C GLU A 174 -13.83 49.98 -25.50
N GLU A 175 -13.67 50.50 -24.27
CA GLU A 175 -13.20 49.74 -23.12
C GLU A 175 -14.28 48.73 -22.67
N PHE A 176 -15.53 49.16 -22.68
CA PHE A 176 -16.69 48.31 -22.39
C PHE A 176 -16.75 47.10 -23.33
N LEU A 177 -16.60 47.32 -24.65
CA LEU A 177 -16.60 46.27 -25.66
C LEU A 177 -15.45 45.28 -25.49
N SER A 178 -14.24 45.79 -25.23
CA SER A 178 -13.07 44.94 -24.93
C SER A 178 -13.30 44.03 -23.72
N LYS A 179 -13.97 44.53 -22.68
CA LYS A 179 -14.29 43.76 -21.47
C LYS A 179 -15.44 42.76 -21.67
N LEU A 180 -16.46 43.14 -22.43
CA LEU A 180 -17.62 42.31 -22.72
C LEU A 180 -17.28 41.11 -23.61
N LEU A 181 -16.53 41.36 -24.68
CA LEU A 181 -16.20 40.37 -25.71
C LEU A 181 -14.92 39.58 -25.43
N GLY A 182 -14.01 40.16 -24.64
CA GLY A 182 -12.63 39.68 -24.49
C GLY A 182 -11.71 40.30 -25.54
N SER A 183 -10.43 40.48 -25.19
CA SER A 183 -9.43 41.17 -26.02
C SER A 183 -9.20 40.51 -27.38
N ASP A 184 -9.44 39.21 -27.48
CA ASP A 184 -9.09 38.39 -28.65
C ASP A 184 -10.31 38.04 -29.51
N HIS A 185 -11.45 38.72 -29.30
CA HIS A 185 -12.68 38.43 -30.03
C HIS A 185 -12.54 38.84 -31.51
N PRO A 186 -12.89 37.96 -32.47
CA PRO A 186 -12.62 38.16 -33.90
C PRO A 186 -13.24 39.46 -34.46
N ASP A 187 -14.42 39.83 -33.97
CA ASP A 187 -15.15 41.02 -34.42
C ASP A 187 -14.93 42.27 -33.55
N LEU A 188 -14.05 42.21 -32.54
CA LEU A 188 -13.88 43.29 -31.56
C LEU A 188 -13.53 44.62 -32.23
N GLN A 189 -12.59 44.62 -33.17
CA GLN A 189 -12.15 45.84 -33.84
C GLN A 189 -13.30 46.47 -34.64
N ALA A 190 -14.08 45.67 -35.36
CA ALA A 190 -15.24 46.15 -36.12
C ALA A 190 -16.30 46.78 -35.21
N TYR A 191 -16.55 46.19 -34.03
CA TYR A 191 -17.48 46.78 -33.06
C TYR A 191 -16.93 48.05 -32.43
N LYS A 192 -15.65 48.09 -32.08
CA LYS A 192 -15.00 49.32 -31.58
C LYS A 192 -15.15 50.46 -32.57
N ASP A 193 -14.84 50.22 -33.84
CA ASP A 193 -14.93 51.23 -34.90
C ASP A 193 -16.38 51.68 -35.12
N HIS A 194 -17.37 50.79 -34.99
CA HIS A 194 -18.77 51.14 -35.19
C HIS A 194 -19.38 51.92 -34.02
N TYR A 195 -19.04 51.56 -32.79
CA TYR A 195 -19.66 52.06 -31.57
C TYR A 195 -18.79 53.06 -30.79
N HIS A 196 -17.64 53.49 -31.32
CA HIS A 196 -16.72 54.42 -30.63
C HIS A 196 -17.36 55.74 -30.18
N THR A 197 -18.44 56.19 -30.84
CA THR A 197 -19.20 57.40 -30.48
C THR A 197 -20.42 57.14 -29.60
N TYR A 198 -20.79 55.88 -29.37
CA TYR A 198 -21.95 55.51 -28.56
C TYR A 198 -21.57 55.55 -27.08
N SER A 199 -22.54 55.84 -26.21
CA SER A 199 -22.33 55.52 -24.80
C SER A 199 -22.35 54.00 -24.63
N ALA A 200 -21.67 53.48 -23.61
CA ALA A 200 -21.64 52.04 -23.36
C ALA A 200 -23.05 51.44 -23.10
N LEU A 201 -23.98 52.23 -22.55
CA LEU A 201 -25.39 51.82 -22.40
C LEU A 201 -26.14 51.80 -23.74
N ASP A 202 -25.88 52.74 -24.65
CA ASP A 202 -26.51 52.74 -25.98
C ASP A 202 -26.12 51.50 -26.79
N VAL A 203 -24.88 51.04 -26.63
CA VAL A 203 -24.40 49.76 -27.23
C VAL A 203 -25.26 48.58 -26.76
N LEU A 204 -25.68 48.57 -25.48
CA LEU A 204 -26.54 47.53 -24.93
C LEU A 204 -27.96 47.55 -25.48
N PHE A 205 -28.42 48.62 -26.14
CA PHE A 205 -29.78 48.71 -26.70
C PHE A 205 -29.83 48.88 -28.23
N ASP A 206 -28.70 48.99 -28.91
CA ASP A 206 -28.65 49.01 -30.38
C ASP A 206 -29.00 47.63 -30.97
N ASP A 207 -30.05 47.55 -31.78
CA ASP A 207 -30.52 46.32 -32.43
C ASP A 207 -29.46 45.68 -33.35
N ARG A 208 -28.47 46.45 -33.82
CA ARG A 208 -27.35 45.94 -34.64
C ARG A 208 -26.29 45.22 -33.79
N PHE A 209 -26.30 45.37 -32.47
CA PHE A 209 -25.37 44.71 -31.55
C PHE A 209 -25.89 43.33 -31.11
N ASN A 210 -25.65 42.33 -31.96
CA ASN A 210 -26.23 40.99 -31.82
C ASN A 210 -25.25 39.98 -31.19
N ILE A 211 -24.97 40.14 -29.89
CA ILE A 211 -24.21 39.16 -29.09
C ILE A 211 -25.17 38.41 -28.19
N GLU A 212 -25.05 37.08 -28.11
CA GLU A 212 -25.98 36.29 -27.30
C GLU A 212 -26.04 36.76 -25.84
N SER A 213 -24.92 37.00 -25.18
CA SER A 213 -24.91 37.44 -23.77
C SER A 213 -25.69 38.75 -23.57
N VAL A 214 -25.63 39.65 -24.55
CA VAL A 214 -26.38 40.92 -24.54
C VAL A 214 -27.86 40.68 -24.84
N ASN A 215 -28.18 39.83 -25.81
CA ASN A 215 -29.55 39.46 -26.12
C ASN A 215 -30.25 38.76 -24.95
N GLU A 216 -29.54 37.91 -24.21
CA GLU A 216 -30.03 37.27 -23.00
C GLU A 216 -30.33 38.31 -21.91
N PHE A 217 -29.41 39.26 -21.69
CA PHE A 217 -29.62 40.39 -20.79
C PHE A 217 -30.85 41.23 -21.19
N ARG A 218 -30.94 41.63 -22.47
CA ARG A 218 -32.09 42.35 -23.05
C ARG A 218 -33.40 41.58 -22.81
N LYS A 219 -33.41 40.27 -23.01
CA LYS A 219 -34.60 39.43 -22.79
C LYS A 219 -35.08 39.49 -21.34
N HIS A 220 -34.15 39.43 -20.38
CA HIS A 220 -34.49 39.58 -18.96
C HIS A 220 -35.03 40.98 -18.64
N PHE A 221 -34.42 42.02 -19.22
CA PHE A 221 -34.90 43.40 -19.13
C PHE A 221 -36.31 43.57 -19.67
N PHE A 222 -36.57 43.15 -20.90
CA PHE A 222 -37.89 43.27 -21.54
C PHE A 222 -38.97 42.39 -20.91
N SER A 223 -38.60 41.30 -20.23
CA SER A 223 -39.56 40.46 -19.49
C SER A 223 -40.04 41.09 -18.18
N GLY A 224 -39.50 42.25 -17.77
CA GLY A 224 -39.81 42.89 -16.49
C GLY A 224 -39.17 42.22 -15.27
N LEU A 225 -38.32 41.20 -15.49
CA LEU A 225 -37.50 40.57 -14.44
C LEU A 225 -36.34 41.47 -13.99
N ILE A 226 -35.99 42.48 -14.79
CA ILE A 226 -35.05 43.54 -14.44
C ILE A 226 -35.79 44.86 -14.69
N TYR A 227 -35.84 45.73 -13.67
CA TYR A 227 -36.43 47.06 -13.81
C TYR A 227 -35.57 47.94 -14.75
N PRO A 228 -36.15 49.01 -15.34
CA PRO A 228 -35.40 49.94 -16.17
C PRO A 228 -34.11 50.40 -15.50
N ILE A 229 -32.98 50.34 -16.22
CA ILE A 229 -31.67 50.74 -15.70
C ILE A 229 -31.80 52.22 -15.31
N SER A 230 -31.79 52.50 -14.00
CA SER A 230 -31.55 53.86 -13.55
C SER A 230 -30.10 54.22 -13.90
N THR A 231 -29.80 55.48 -14.18
CA THR A 231 -28.40 55.93 -14.39
C THR A 231 -27.51 55.65 -13.17
N ASP A 232 -28.08 55.28 -12.03
CA ASP A 232 -27.35 55.00 -10.79
C ASP A 232 -27.06 53.50 -10.57
N THR A 233 -27.43 52.64 -11.52
CA THR A 233 -27.35 51.16 -11.37
C THR A 233 -26.04 50.58 -11.93
N THR A 234 -25.25 49.92 -11.07
CA THR A 234 -23.97 49.32 -11.44
C THR A 234 -24.17 47.96 -12.13
N LEU A 235 -23.59 47.76 -13.32
CA LEU A 235 -23.54 46.45 -13.98
C LEU A 235 -22.27 45.69 -13.58
N ILE A 236 -22.33 44.37 -13.52
CA ILE A 236 -21.23 43.51 -13.06
C ILE A 236 -20.90 42.52 -14.16
N PHE A 237 -19.67 42.57 -14.64
CA PHE A 237 -19.10 41.54 -15.47
C PHE A 237 -18.69 40.38 -14.58
N ALA A 238 -19.29 39.21 -14.80
CA ALA A 238 -19.03 38.05 -13.99
C ALA A 238 -18.77 36.82 -14.85
N LYS A 239 -18.00 35.86 -14.32
CA LYS A 239 -17.78 34.56 -14.94
C LYS A 239 -18.48 33.51 -14.12
N GLN A 240 -19.25 32.65 -14.76
CA GLN A 240 -19.89 31.55 -14.07
C GLN A 240 -18.82 30.71 -13.38
N THR A 241 -18.95 30.45 -12.08
CA THR A 241 -17.99 29.55 -11.42
C THR A 241 -18.16 28.15 -12.02
N LYS A 242 -17.23 27.23 -11.77
CA LYS A 242 -17.49 25.80 -12.02
C LYS A 242 -17.83 25.15 -10.68
N SER A 243 -18.65 24.10 -10.72
CA SER A 243 -18.80 23.27 -9.51
C SER A 243 -17.46 22.67 -9.16
N ALA A 244 -17.22 22.37 -7.88
CA ALA A 244 -15.97 21.78 -7.42
C ALA A 244 -15.58 20.50 -8.19
N ARG A 245 -16.54 19.65 -8.57
CA ARG A 245 -16.29 18.44 -9.37
C ARG A 245 -15.85 18.69 -10.83
N HIS A 246 -16.29 19.78 -11.44
CA HIS A 246 -15.93 20.13 -12.83
C HIS A 246 -14.60 20.89 -12.91
N LEU A 247 -14.08 21.38 -11.78
CA LEU A 247 -12.76 22.01 -11.73
C LEU A 247 -11.63 20.97 -11.89
N GLU A 248 -11.88 19.69 -11.57
CA GLU A 248 -10.94 18.59 -11.74
C GLU A 248 -10.74 18.18 -13.22
N ASN A 249 -11.83 18.06 -13.99
CA ASN A 249 -11.83 17.56 -15.38
C ASN A 249 -11.24 18.54 -16.42
N GLY A 250 -10.25 19.34 -16.03
CA GLY A 250 -9.51 20.25 -16.90
C GLY A 250 -8.55 19.54 -17.86
N SER A 251 -8.97 18.47 -18.54
CA SER A 251 -8.22 17.84 -19.63
C SER A 251 -9.10 17.11 -20.66
N ASP A 252 -10.35 17.55 -20.88
CA ASP A 252 -11.19 17.00 -21.94
C ASP A 252 -11.42 18.07 -23.02
N SER A 253 -10.62 17.97 -24.09
CA SER A 253 -10.58 18.86 -25.25
C SER A 253 -11.66 18.57 -26.31
N ASP A 254 -12.44 17.50 -26.17
CA ASP A 254 -13.15 16.93 -27.33
C ASP A 254 -14.69 16.99 -27.29
N LYS A 255 -15.27 17.82 -26.41
CA LYS A 255 -16.63 18.31 -26.63
C LYS A 255 -16.56 19.72 -27.18
N PRO A 256 -17.21 20.04 -28.33
CA PRO A 256 -17.29 21.42 -28.78
C PRO A 256 -17.94 22.21 -27.66
N LYS A 257 -17.16 23.13 -27.06
CA LYS A 257 -17.66 24.11 -26.11
C LYS A 257 -18.68 24.95 -26.85
N VAL A 258 -19.95 24.56 -26.81
CA VAL A 258 -21.05 25.49 -27.06
C VAL A 258 -21.19 26.32 -25.77
N TYR A 259 -20.19 27.17 -25.53
CA TYR A 259 -20.30 28.30 -24.63
C TYR A 259 -19.99 29.52 -25.50
N LYS A 260 -21.02 30.32 -25.79
CA LYS A 260 -20.86 31.54 -26.55
C LYS A 260 -19.93 32.50 -25.83
N SER A 261 -19.00 33.08 -26.58
CA SER A 261 -18.06 34.07 -26.09
C SER A 261 -18.81 35.32 -25.63
N GLY A 262 -18.66 35.64 -24.36
CA GLY A 262 -19.09 36.88 -23.74
C GLY A 262 -19.08 36.76 -22.21
N THR A 263 -18.55 37.76 -21.51
CA THR A 263 -18.65 37.85 -20.05
C THR A 263 -20.09 38.23 -19.70
N PRO A 264 -20.89 37.37 -19.01
CA PRO A 264 -22.24 37.74 -18.65
C PRO A 264 -22.27 39.00 -17.80
N ILE A 265 -23.19 39.89 -18.15
CA ILE A 265 -23.45 41.13 -17.44
C ILE A 265 -24.62 40.88 -16.47
N LEU A 266 -24.35 41.03 -15.18
CA LEU A 266 -25.33 40.90 -14.11
C LEU A 266 -25.73 42.28 -13.58
N HIS A 267 -26.98 42.39 -13.17
CA HIS A 267 -27.49 43.59 -12.53
C HIS A 267 -27.19 43.54 -11.02
N SER A 268 -26.58 44.59 -10.46
CA SER A 268 -26.17 44.61 -9.05
C SER A 268 -27.32 44.40 -8.04
N GLU A 269 -28.55 44.75 -8.40
CA GLU A 269 -29.74 44.51 -7.54
C GLU A 269 -30.28 43.08 -7.63
N ASN A 270 -29.90 42.32 -8.67
CA ASN A 270 -30.35 40.94 -8.89
C ASN A 270 -29.30 39.90 -8.48
N VAL A 271 -28.28 40.34 -7.76
CA VAL A 271 -27.24 39.48 -7.21
C VAL A 271 -27.02 39.80 -5.74
N GLU A 272 -26.67 38.79 -4.98
CA GLU A 272 -26.22 38.92 -3.60
C GLU A 272 -24.74 38.54 -3.50
N LEU A 273 -24.04 39.09 -2.50
CA LEU A 273 -22.70 38.65 -2.19
C LEU A 273 -22.77 37.24 -1.62
N TYR A 274 -21.94 36.35 -2.14
CA TYR A 274 -21.69 35.06 -1.52
C TYR A 274 -20.65 35.25 -0.41
N PRO A 275 -20.79 34.59 0.77
CA PRO A 275 -19.93 34.86 1.91
C PRO A 275 -18.47 34.43 1.71
N LEU A 276 -18.23 33.42 0.87
CA LEU A 276 -16.87 32.98 0.56
C LEU A 276 -16.25 33.83 -0.56
N LYS A 277 -14.97 34.13 -0.36
CA LYS A 277 -14.11 34.74 -1.37
C LYS A 277 -13.86 33.79 -2.53
N ALA A 278 -13.53 34.32 -3.69
CA ALA A 278 -13.21 33.54 -4.88
C ALA A 278 -11.96 32.65 -4.63
N SER A 279 -10.93 33.19 -4.00
CA SER A 279 -9.72 32.48 -3.56
C SER A 279 -10.05 31.24 -2.73
N THR A 280 -10.93 31.39 -1.74
CA THR A 280 -11.42 30.30 -0.89
C THR A 280 -12.32 29.31 -1.68
N TRP A 281 -13.19 29.80 -2.56
CA TRP A 281 -14.04 28.96 -3.42
C TRP A 281 -13.22 28.01 -4.32
N PHE A 282 -12.10 28.48 -4.86
CA PHE A 282 -11.27 27.65 -5.74
C PHE A 282 -10.45 26.58 -5.01
N GLN A 283 -10.26 26.71 -3.69
CA GLN A 283 -9.67 25.65 -2.87
C GLN A 283 -10.63 24.46 -2.64
N CYS A 284 -11.94 24.59 -2.95
CA CYS A 284 -12.92 23.54 -2.72
C CYS A 284 -12.63 22.21 -3.44
N THR A 285 -11.93 22.24 -4.57
CA THR A 285 -11.50 21.01 -5.26
C THR A 285 -10.48 20.25 -4.41
N SER A 286 -9.49 20.96 -3.86
CA SER A 286 -8.50 20.38 -2.95
C SER A 286 -9.14 19.90 -1.65
N LEU A 287 -10.14 20.63 -1.14
CA LEU A 287 -10.94 20.20 0.00
C LEU A 287 -11.63 18.86 -0.31
N LEU A 288 -12.39 18.77 -1.40
CA LEU A 288 -13.08 17.53 -1.78
C LEU A 288 -12.11 16.36 -1.97
N ASN A 289 -10.95 16.58 -2.60
CA ASN A 289 -9.91 15.56 -2.74
C ASN A 289 -9.44 15.05 -1.38
N SER A 290 -9.21 15.97 -0.43
CA SER A 290 -8.81 15.62 0.93
C SER A 290 -9.90 14.84 1.68
N LEU A 291 -11.18 15.15 1.44
CA LEU A 291 -12.29 14.39 2.03
C LEU A 291 -12.41 12.97 1.44
N VAL A 292 -12.19 12.83 0.13
CA VAL A 292 -12.14 11.51 -0.53
C VAL A 292 -10.99 10.68 0.06
N GLU A 293 -9.80 11.27 0.19
CA GLU A 293 -8.65 10.60 0.78
C GLU A 293 -8.93 10.23 2.24
N LEU A 294 -9.50 11.14 3.04
CA LEU A 294 -9.87 10.90 4.43
C LEU A 294 -10.79 9.68 4.57
N GLU A 295 -11.88 9.61 3.80
CA GLU A 295 -12.77 8.45 3.84
C GLU A 295 -12.06 7.18 3.36
N ALA A 296 -11.30 7.28 2.25
CA ALA A 296 -10.59 6.16 1.64
C ALA A 296 -9.45 5.57 2.49
N ILE A 297 -9.03 6.23 3.57
CA ILE A 297 -8.04 5.69 4.52
C ILE A 297 -8.59 5.58 5.95
N SER A 298 -9.85 5.93 6.16
CA SER A 298 -10.44 6.04 7.50
C SER A 298 -10.46 4.72 8.27
N TYR A 299 -10.71 3.60 7.59
CA TYR A 299 -10.70 2.25 8.16
C TYR A 299 -9.31 1.87 8.68
N ILE A 300 -8.22 2.43 8.14
CA ILE A 300 -6.86 2.20 8.63
C ILE A 300 -6.69 2.83 10.00
N PHE A 301 -7.26 4.01 10.22
CA PHE A 301 -7.25 4.63 11.56
C PHE A 301 -8.09 3.86 12.56
N GLU A 302 -9.22 3.31 12.14
CA GLU A 302 -10.03 2.42 12.98
C GLU A 302 -9.24 1.18 13.39
N PHE A 303 -8.59 0.54 12.43
CA PHE A 303 -7.70 -0.59 12.69
C PHE A 303 -6.61 -0.21 13.69
N ALA A 304 -5.91 0.91 13.44
CA ALA A 304 -4.84 1.38 14.31
C ALA A 304 -5.33 1.67 15.73
N HIS A 305 -6.51 2.26 15.88
CA HIS A 305 -7.12 2.51 17.18
C HIS A 305 -7.55 1.22 17.88
N HIS A 306 -8.19 0.31 17.16
CA HIS A 306 -8.69 -0.95 17.69
C HIS A 306 -7.56 -1.84 18.22
N PHE A 307 -6.48 -1.97 17.45
CA PHE A 307 -5.31 -2.79 17.78
C PHE A 307 -4.14 -2.00 18.39
N ARG A 308 -4.37 -0.74 18.80
CA ARG A 308 -3.39 0.13 19.46
C ARG A 308 -2.05 0.21 18.71
N TYR A 309 -2.11 0.29 17.39
CA TYR A 309 -0.93 0.41 16.55
C TYR A 309 -0.35 1.83 16.62
N GLU A 310 0.87 1.95 17.10
CA GLU A 310 1.59 3.24 17.23
C GLU A 310 2.73 3.41 16.20
N GLY A 311 2.88 2.46 15.28
CA GLY A 311 3.93 2.47 14.26
C GLY A 311 3.67 3.47 13.12
N CYS A 312 4.55 3.44 12.11
CA CYS A 312 4.42 4.30 10.94
C CYS A 312 3.16 3.96 10.12
N PHE A 313 2.28 4.95 9.90
CA PHE A 313 1.04 4.81 9.13
C PHE A 313 1.23 4.20 7.73
N LYS A 314 2.39 4.45 7.10
CA LYS A 314 2.71 3.91 5.78
C LYS A 314 2.61 2.37 5.76
N TYR A 315 3.12 1.68 6.78
CA TYR A 315 3.12 0.22 6.78
C TYR A 315 1.70 -0.36 6.90
N LEU A 316 0.84 0.26 7.73
CA LEU A 316 -0.56 -0.13 7.76
C LEU A 316 -1.28 0.17 6.45
N LYS A 317 -1.01 1.32 5.84
CA LYS A 317 -1.58 1.67 4.53
C LYS A 317 -1.21 0.63 3.48
N ASP A 318 0.07 0.28 3.39
CA ASP A 318 0.56 -0.71 2.44
C ASP A 318 -0.09 -2.09 2.73
N ALA A 319 -0.12 -2.53 3.99
CA ALA A 319 -0.74 -3.80 4.40
C ALA A 319 -2.25 -3.86 4.11
N CYS A 320 -2.98 -2.76 4.24
CA CYS A 320 -4.43 -2.71 4.00
C CYS A 320 -4.81 -2.47 2.53
N THR A 321 -3.83 -2.32 1.64
CA THR A 321 -4.03 -2.04 0.22
C THR A 321 -3.77 -3.31 -0.59
N SER A 322 -4.76 -3.76 -1.36
CA SER A 322 -4.57 -4.93 -2.23
C SER A 322 -3.77 -4.58 -3.49
N PRO A 323 -3.06 -5.57 -4.09
CA PRO A 323 -2.38 -5.39 -5.37
C PRO A 323 -3.32 -4.94 -6.50
N CYS A 324 -4.61 -5.29 -6.43
CA CYS A 324 -5.59 -4.82 -7.42
C CYS A 324 -5.84 -3.31 -7.35
N LEU A 325 -5.60 -2.70 -6.19
CA LEU A 325 -5.81 -1.27 -5.94
C LEU A 325 -4.54 -0.46 -6.25
N ASP A 326 -3.38 -0.92 -5.80
CA ASP A 326 -2.07 -0.32 -6.06
C ASP A 326 -1.04 -1.44 -6.33
N ASN A 327 -0.39 -1.42 -7.50
CA ASN A 327 0.60 -2.45 -7.86
C ASN A 327 1.97 -2.25 -7.19
N VAL A 328 2.21 -1.10 -6.56
CA VAL A 328 3.51 -0.70 -5.98
C VAL A 328 3.46 -0.69 -4.47
N ASN A 329 2.45 -0.04 -3.88
CA ASN A 329 2.31 0.11 -2.44
C ASN A 329 1.14 -0.75 -1.95
N ASN A 330 1.41 -2.04 -1.77
CA ASN A 330 0.43 -3.03 -1.35
C ASN A 330 1.02 -4.02 -0.35
N TYR A 331 0.18 -4.96 0.07
CA TYR A 331 0.51 -5.91 1.10
C TYR A 331 1.57 -6.95 0.70
N ASP A 332 1.81 -7.21 -0.60
CA ASP A 332 2.70 -8.30 -1.08
C ASP A 332 4.14 -8.13 -0.54
N TYR A 333 4.60 -6.88 -0.44
CA TYR A 333 5.91 -6.57 0.13
C TYR A 333 5.99 -6.96 1.62
N LEU A 334 4.92 -6.75 2.37
CA LEU A 334 4.89 -7.00 3.82
C LEU A 334 4.55 -8.46 4.16
N GLU A 335 3.79 -9.14 3.29
CA GLU A 335 3.39 -10.55 3.43
C GLU A 335 4.59 -11.45 3.74
N ASN A 336 5.66 -11.36 2.93
CA ASN A 336 6.84 -12.22 3.07
C ASN A 336 7.54 -12.08 4.44
N LEU A 337 7.61 -10.85 4.96
CA LEU A 337 8.17 -10.59 6.28
C LEU A 337 7.21 -11.04 7.38
N GLY A 338 5.92 -10.80 7.17
CA GLY A 338 4.83 -11.25 8.02
C GLY A 338 4.79 -12.76 8.24
N ASP A 339 4.82 -13.55 7.15
CA ASP A 339 4.93 -15.01 7.18
C ASP A 339 6.12 -15.45 8.02
N THR A 340 7.26 -14.78 7.84
CA THR A 340 8.49 -15.12 8.57
C THR A 340 8.39 -14.82 10.06
N VAL A 341 7.83 -13.66 10.43
CA VAL A 341 7.57 -13.29 11.82
C VAL A 341 6.56 -14.26 12.45
N LEU A 342 5.50 -14.61 11.72
CA LEU A 342 4.52 -15.60 12.14
C LEU A 342 5.17 -16.99 12.33
N LYS A 343 6.04 -17.41 11.41
CA LYS A 343 6.78 -18.68 11.48
C LYS A 343 7.66 -18.72 12.72
N VAL A 344 8.45 -17.69 13.01
CA VAL A 344 9.34 -17.70 14.20
C VAL A 344 8.56 -17.68 15.50
N VAL A 345 7.54 -16.82 15.63
CA VAL A 345 6.71 -16.73 16.85
C VAL A 345 5.94 -18.03 17.08
N SER A 346 5.32 -18.59 16.06
CA SER A 346 4.59 -19.87 16.15
C SER A 346 5.51 -21.05 16.44
N THR A 347 6.71 -21.08 15.86
CA THR A 347 7.72 -22.12 16.12
C THR A 347 8.16 -22.11 17.57
N ILE A 348 8.52 -20.93 18.11
CA ILE A 348 8.89 -20.77 19.51
C ILE A 348 7.72 -21.22 20.41
N HIS A 349 6.51 -20.74 20.14
CA HIS A 349 5.33 -21.12 20.90
C HIS A 349 5.10 -22.64 20.95
N ILE A 350 5.14 -23.29 19.79
CA ILE A 350 4.88 -24.73 19.67
C ILE A 350 6.00 -25.54 20.31
N PHE A 351 7.26 -25.10 20.16
CA PHE A 351 8.42 -25.76 20.76
C PHE A 351 8.30 -25.85 22.28
N TYR A 352 7.94 -24.74 22.94
CA TYR A 352 7.75 -24.67 24.40
C TYR A 352 6.43 -25.32 24.85
N ARG A 353 5.36 -25.23 24.05
CA ARG A 353 4.05 -25.80 24.39
C ARG A 353 4.03 -27.33 24.41
N TYR A 354 4.89 -27.97 23.61
CA TYR A 354 4.93 -29.42 23.44
C TYR A 354 6.34 -30.00 23.68
N PRO A 355 6.90 -29.90 24.90
CA PRO A 355 8.30 -30.23 25.20
C PRO A 355 8.71 -31.68 24.88
N LYS A 356 7.75 -32.61 24.82
CA LYS A 356 7.98 -34.04 24.55
C LYS A 356 7.72 -34.46 23.10
N SER A 357 7.27 -33.54 22.25
CA SER A 357 6.97 -33.85 20.85
C SER A 357 8.22 -33.85 19.99
N ASN A 358 8.32 -34.78 19.04
CA ASN A 358 9.39 -34.80 18.06
C ASN A 358 9.19 -33.76 16.94
N GLU A 359 10.22 -33.53 16.13
CA GLU A 359 10.20 -32.59 14.99
C GLU A 359 8.94 -32.74 14.13
N ASN A 360 8.65 -33.95 13.65
CA ASN A 360 7.51 -34.20 12.78
C ASN A 360 6.17 -33.80 13.39
N GLN A 361 5.99 -34.01 14.71
CA GLN A 361 4.80 -33.58 15.43
C GLN A 361 4.73 -32.07 15.58
N LEU A 362 5.86 -31.41 15.87
CA LEU A 362 5.97 -29.95 15.99
C LEU A 362 5.69 -29.27 14.64
N THR A 363 6.28 -29.77 13.55
CA THR A 363 6.05 -29.30 12.19
C THR A 363 4.58 -29.43 11.80
N LYS A 364 3.94 -30.56 12.08
CA LYS A 364 2.49 -30.74 11.86
C LYS A 364 1.65 -29.77 12.70
N ALA A 365 2.02 -29.51 13.94
CA ALA A 365 1.33 -28.54 14.79
C ALA A 365 1.46 -27.11 14.24
N ARG A 366 2.67 -26.75 13.77
CA ARG A 366 2.96 -25.44 13.15
C ARG A 366 2.16 -25.24 11.88
N CYS A 367 2.25 -26.16 10.92
CA CYS A 367 1.53 -26.07 9.66
C CYS A 367 0.01 -25.93 9.84
N ARG A 368 -0.58 -26.56 10.86
CA ARG A 368 -2.02 -26.38 11.16
C ARG A 368 -2.36 -24.95 11.60
N LYS A 369 -1.44 -24.28 12.32
CA LYS A 369 -1.64 -22.93 12.87
C LYS A 369 -1.28 -21.80 11.91
N ILE A 370 -0.43 -22.07 10.92
CA ILE A 370 0.00 -21.05 9.94
C ILE A 370 -0.52 -21.33 8.53
N SER A 371 -1.39 -22.32 8.32
CA SER A 371 -1.99 -22.55 6.99
C SER A 371 -2.89 -21.39 6.56
N ASN A 372 -2.92 -21.06 5.26
CA ASN A 372 -3.77 -20.00 4.71
C ASN A 372 -5.26 -20.23 5.05
N CYS A 373 -5.71 -21.49 5.10
CA CYS A 373 -7.08 -21.81 5.52
C CYS A 373 -7.36 -21.40 6.97
N TYR A 374 -6.42 -21.69 7.88
CA TYR A 374 -6.53 -21.29 9.29
C TYR A 374 -6.46 -19.76 9.44
N LEU A 375 -5.50 -19.11 8.78
CA LEU A 375 -5.35 -17.65 8.81
C LEU A 375 -6.57 -16.93 8.24
N SER A 376 -7.12 -17.39 7.10
CA SER A 376 -8.38 -16.87 6.55
C SER A 376 -9.53 -17.04 7.52
N THR A 377 -9.67 -18.24 8.12
CA THR A 377 -10.76 -18.51 9.09
C THR A 377 -10.68 -17.57 10.29
N ILE A 378 -9.48 -17.35 10.84
CA ILE A 378 -9.27 -16.41 11.95
C ILE A 378 -9.59 -14.98 11.48
N GLY A 379 -9.02 -14.54 10.35
CA GLY A 379 -9.26 -13.21 9.80
C GLY A 379 -10.74 -12.92 9.58
N GLN A 380 -11.49 -13.87 9.03
CA GLN A 380 -12.94 -13.78 8.87
C GLN A 380 -13.69 -13.72 10.21
N LYS A 381 -13.29 -14.55 11.17
CA LYS A 381 -13.93 -14.63 12.49
C LYS A 381 -13.85 -13.31 13.27
N ILE A 382 -12.73 -12.59 13.15
CA ILE A 382 -12.54 -11.26 13.77
C ILE A 382 -12.82 -10.12 12.79
N GLU A 383 -13.40 -10.44 11.63
CA GLU A 383 -13.86 -9.49 10.61
C GLU A 383 -12.76 -8.57 10.05
N LEU A 384 -11.49 -9.02 10.04
CA LEU A 384 -10.34 -8.24 9.56
C LEU A 384 -10.50 -7.78 8.12
N GLN A 385 -11.14 -8.57 7.28
CA GLN A 385 -11.33 -8.29 5.87
C GLN A 385 -12.06 -6.96 5.59
N ARG A 386 -12.77 -6.38 6.58
CA ARG A 386 -13.37 -5.03 6.46
C ARG A 386 -12.32 -3.93 6.25
N TYR A 387 -11.10 -4.16 6.74
CA TYR A 387 -9.97 -3.25 6.66
C TYR A 387 -9.12 -3.44 5.40
N LEU A 388 -9.38 -4.47 4.60
CA LEU A 388 -8.68 -4.69 3.33
C LEU A 388 -9.46 -4.03 2.18
N LYS A 389 -8.84 -3.09 1.47
CA LYS A 389 -9.46 -2.43 0.31
C LYS A 389 -8.88 -2.92 -1.00
N THR A 390 -9.81 -3.29 -1.90
CA THR A 390 -9.52 -3.78 -3.24
C THR A 390 -9.91 -2.81 -4.36
N ASN A 391 -10.65 -1.74 -4.02
CA ASN A 391 -11.23 -0.79 -4.95
C ASN A 391 -11.08 0.62 -4.35
N SER A 392 -10.86 1.62 -5.21
CA SER A 392 -10.77 3.02 -4.80
C SER A 392 -12.15 3.67 -4.76
N LEU A 393 -12.32 4.60 -3.82
CA LEU A 393 -13.45 5.52 -3.79
C LEU A 393 -13.33 6.48 -4.99
N LYS A 394 -14.32 6.47 -5.89
CA LYS A 394 -14.29 7.36 -7.07
C LYS A 394 -14.70 8.77 -6.68
N PHE A 395 -13.82 9.74 -6.92
CA PHE A 395 -14.10 11.15 -6.68
C PHE A 395 -15.42 11.63 -7.33
N SER A 396 -15.72 11.17 -8.56
CA SER A 396 -16.93 11.54 -9.28
C SER A 396 -18.23 11.06 -8.62
N LYS A 397 -18.16 9.98 -7.83
CA LYS A 397 -19.28 9.36 -7.11
C LYS A 397 -19.26 9.61 -5.59
N PHE A 398 -18.19 10.21 -5.07
CA PHE A 398 -18.05 10.58 -3.67
C PHE A 398 -19.11 11.62 -3.27
N ARG A 399 -19.75 11.42 -2.11
CA ARG A 399 -20.68 12.40 -1.53
C ARG A 399 -20.21 12.80 -0.13
N PRO A 400 -19.99 14.11 0.11
CA PRO A 400 -19.69 14.60 1.44
C PRO A 400 -20.84 14.35 2.44
N PRO A 401 -20.56 14.40 3.75
CA PRO A 401 -21.59 14.35 4.79
C PRO A 401 -22.62 15.48 4.64
N TYR A 402 -23.87 15.22 5.04
CA TYR A 402 -25.00 16.17 4.99
C TYR A 402 -25.36 16.71 3.60
N TYR A 403 -24.82 16.11 2.53
CA TYR A 403 -25.16 16.43 1.13
C TYR A 403 -26.16 15.42 0.54
N ALA A 404 -27.32 15.90 0.08
CA ALA A 404 -28.38 15.11 -0.53
C ALA A 404 -28.50 15.39 -2.05
N SER A 405 -28.47 14.35 -2.88
CA SER A 405 -28.60 14.47 -4.35
C SER A 405 -29.27 13.26 -4.99
N LYS A 406 -30.07 13.49 -6.04
CA LYS A 406 -30.82 12.45 -6.78
C LYS A 406 -30.06 11.85 -7.97
N ILE A 407 -29.00 12.51 -8.44
CA ILE A 407 -28.48 12.29 -9.82
C ILE A 407 -27.44 11.16 -9.89
N LEU A 408 -26.82 10.76 -8.78
CA LEU A 408 -25.65 9.86 -8.80
C LEU A 408 -25.78 8.72 -7.80
N GLU A 409 -25.20 7.56 -8.04
CA GLU A 409 -25.00 6.56 -6.99
C GLU A 409 -23.93 7.05 -6.00
N CYS A 410 -24.12 6.77 -4.70
CA CYS A 410 -23.24 7.23 -3.62
C CYS A 410 -22.22 6.13 -3.29
N GLU A 411 -20.95 6.31 -3.67
CA GLU A 411 -19.88 5.35 -3.29
C GLU A 411 -19.26 5.66 -1.92
N SER A 412 -19.62 6.76 -1.25
CA SER A 412 -19.13 7.02 0.13
C SER A 412 -19.76 6.11 1.19
N CYS A 413 -20.84 5.37 0.87
CA CYS A 413 -21.49 4.49 1.83
C CYS A 413 -20.85 3.10 1.87
N GLU A 414 -20.82 2.41 0.73
CA GLU A 414 -20.41 1.02 0.64
C GLU A 414 -19.71 0.76 -0.70
N ILE A 415 -18.63 -0.02 -0.66
CA ILE A 415 -17.95 -0.50 -1.86
C ILE A 415 -18.03 -2.02 -1.88
N GLU A 416 -18.37 -2.56 -3.05
CA GLU A 416 -18.32 -3.99 -3.31
C GLU A 416 -16.85 -4.42 -3.40
N HIS A 417 -16.44 -5.29 -2.49
CA HIS A 417 -15.09 -5.85 -2.43
C HIS A 417 -15.10 -7.31 -2.85
N LYS A 418 -14.12 -7.68 -3.66
CA LYS A 418 -13.87 -9.07 -4.06
C LYS A 418 -12.69 -9.58 -3.27
N ILE A 419 -12.97 -10.24 -2.16
CA ILE A 419 -11.95 -10.75 -1.23
C ILE A 419 -12.02 -12.28 -1.25
N SER A 420 -10.88 -12.95 -1.40
CA SER A 420 -10.76 -14.40 -1.41
C SER A 420 -10.13 -14.87 -0.11
N ASP A 421 -10.32 -16.14 0.25
CA ASP A 421 -9.68 -16.74 1.42
C ASP A 421 -8.15 -16.56 1.40
N LYS A 422 -7.54 -16.66 0.21
CA LYS A 422 -6.11 -16.42 0.04
C LYS A 422 -5.75 -14.97 0.38
N MET A 423 -6.47 -13.98 -0.17
CA MET A 423 -6.21 -12.57 0.11
C MET A 423 -6.32 -12.23 1.60
N ILE A 424 -7.22 -12.88 2.34
CA ILE A 424 -7.34 -12.67 3.80
C ILE A 424 -6.12 -13.23 4.53
N ALA A 425 -5.63 -14.41 4.15
CA ALA A 425 -4.42 -14.98 4.74
C ALA A 425 -3.19 -14.09 4.47
N ASP A 426 -2.96 -13.73 3.21
CA ASP A 426 -1.85 -12.87 2.79
C ASP A 426 -1.93 -11.49 3.49
N PHE A 427 -3.15 -10.95 3.66
CA PHE A 427 -3.40 -9.72 4.41
C PHE A 427 -3.07 -9.85 5.91
N VAL A 428 -3.43 -10.96 6.57
CA VAL A 428 -3.08 -11.20 7.97
C VAL A 428 -1.56 -11.24 8.16
N GLU A 429 -0.84 -11.91 7.25
CA GLU A 429 0.62 -11.92 7.25
C GLU A 429 1.18 -10.51 7.05
N ALA A 430 0.69 -9.77 6.06
CA ALA A 430 1.13 -8.40 5.83
C ALA A 430 0.88 -7.46 7.01
N LEU A 431 -0.23 -7.61 7.74
CA LEU A 431 -0.45 -6.88 8.99
C LEU A 431 0.60 -7.23 10.04
N ILE A 432 0.93 -8.51 10.23
CA ILE A 432 2.03 -8.93 11.12
C ILE A 432 3.35 -8.29 10.69
N GLY A 433 3.63 -8.23 9.38
CA GLY A 433 4.78 -7.52 8.82
C GLY A 433 4.76 -6.02 9.12
N ALA A 434 3.59 -5.37 9.05
CA ALA A 434 3.40 -3.96 9.39
C ALA A 434 3.60 -3.67 10.88
N PHE A 435 3.16 -4.57 11.76
CA PHE A 435 3.47 -4.51 13.20
C PHE A 435 4.96 -4.67 13.43
N TYR A 436 5.59 -5.66 12.81
CA TYR A 436 7.03 -5.87 12.97
C TYR A 436 7.84 -4.65 12.53
N LEU A 437 7.56 -4.05 11.37
CA LEU A 437 8.29 -2.86 10.91
C LEU A 437 7.89 -1.58 11.66
N GLY A 438 6.67 -1.50 12.16
CA GLY A 438 6.13 -0.31 12.81
C GLY A 438 6.55 -0.17 14.27
N VAL A 439 6.44 -1.26 15.03
CA VAL A 439 6.54 -1.28 16.50
C VAL A 439 7.50 -2.35 17.04
N GLY A 440 7.95 -3.29 16.21
CA GLY A 440 8.94 -4.31 16.57
C GLY A 440 8.37 -5.70 16.81
N LEU A 441 9.27 -6.65 17.04
CA LEU A 441 8.94 -8.08 17.04
C LEU A 441 8.00 -8.49 18.18
N ARG A 442 8.25 -7.99 19.39
CA ARG A 442 7.43 -8.30 20.55
C ARG A 442 5.99 -7.82 20.37
N ASP A 443 5.77 -6.63 19.85
CA ASP A 443 4.43 -6.11 19.60
C ASP A 443 3.74 -6.82 18.42
N ALA A 444 4.49 -7.22 17.39
CA ALA A 444 3.98 -8.11 16.35
C ALA A 444 3.54 -9.48 16.90
N ALA A 445 4.31 -10.05 17.82
CA ALA A 445 3.90 -11.27 18.53
C ALA A 445 2.66 -11.03 19.41
N GLY A 446 2.59 -9.87 20.08
CA GLY A 446 1.42 -9.42 20.82
C GLY A 446 0.16 -9.41 19.95
N PHE A 447 0.26 -8.83 18.74
CA PHE A 447 -0.80 -8.84 17.75
C PHE A 447 -1.22 -10.27 17.36
N ILE A 448 -0.27 -11.18 17.07
CA ILE A 448 -0.55 -12.60 16.74
C ILE A 448 -1.38 -13.30 17.85
N TYR A 449 -1.08 -13.03 19.12
CA TYR A 449 -1.84 -13.56 20.25
C TYR A 449 -3.20 -12.89 20.40
N GLU A 450 -3.27 -11.57 20.24
CA GLU A 450 -4.49 -10.77 20.37
C GLU A 450 -5.55 -11.18 19.34
N ILE A 451 -5.16 -11.39 18.08
CA ILE A 451 -6.07 -11.87 17.03
C ILE A 451 -6.40 -13.37 17.12
N GLY A 452 -5.76 -14.09 18.05
CA GLY A 452 -6.08 -15.48 18.35
C GLY A 452 -5.53 -16.51 17.35
N ILE A 453 -4.50 -16.19 16.57
CA ILE A 453 -3.78 -17.20 15.77
C ILE A 453 -3.17 -18.25 16.72
N LEU A 454 -2.48 -17.76 17.75
CA LEU A 454 -1.92 -18.56 18.84
C LEU A 454 -2.73 -18.35 20.13
N PRO A 455 -2.87 -19.37 20.99
CA PRO A 455 -3.60 -19.23 22.25
C PRO A 455 -2.83 -18.34 23.23
N ASN A 456 -3.55 -17.43 23.90
CA ASN A 456 -2.99 -16.60 24.95
C ASN A 456 -3.03 -17.38 26.29
N GLU A 457 -1.89 -17.95 26.67
CA GLU A 457 -1.69 -18.81 27.86
C GLU A 457 -0.47 -18.31 28.67
N GLU A 458 -0.18 -18.86 29.85
CA GLU A 458 0.99 -18.44 30.67
C GLU A 458 2.31 -18.42 29.88
N ILE A 459 2.47 -19.39 28.96
CA ILE A 459 3.63 -19.51 28.09
C ILE A 459 3.80 -18.31 27.15
N SER A 460 2.73 -17.59 26.79
CA SER A 460 2.84 -16.38 25.97
C SER A 460 3.67 -15.32 26.69
N GLY A 461 3.49 -15.15 28.01
CA GLY A 461 4.26 -14.23 28.82
C GLY A 461 5.75 -14.60 28.91
N GLU A 462 6.08 -15.89 28.91
CA GLU A 462 7.47 -16.38 28.86
C GLU A 462 8.09 -16.14 27.49
N ILE A 463 7.37 -16.45 26.42
CA ILE A 463 7.80 -16.23 25.04
C ILE A 463 8.05 -14.74 24.81
N MET A 464 7.17 -13.87 25.29
CA MET A 464 7.32 -12.42 25.17
C MET A 464 8.57 -11.88 25.88
N LYS A 465 9.18 -12.61 26.84
CA LYS A 465 10.47 -12.24 27.44
C LYS A 465 11.67 -12.63 26.56
N LEU A 466 11.50 -13.61 25.66
CA LEU A 466 12.53 -14.05 24.71
C LEU A 466 12.63 -13.11 23.50
N LEU A 467 11.60 -12.29 23.27
CA LEU A 467 11.47 -11.35 22.15
C LEU A 467 11.81 -9.92 22.59
N SER A 468 12.28 -9.10 21.64
CA SER A 468 12.54 -7.67 21.85
C SER A 468 11.50 -6.79 21.16
N ASN A 469 11.37 -5.55 21.63
CA ASN A 469 10.56 -4.53 20.97
C ASN A 469 11.26 -3.90 19.76
N ASP A 470 12.46 -4.37 19.38
CA ASP A 470 13.19 -3.78 18.27
C ASP A 470 12.84 -4.46 16.94
N ASN A 471 12.96 -3.69 15.86
CA ASN A 471 13.02 -4.25 14.52
C ASN A 471 14.43 -4.81 14.35
N TYR A 472 14.58 -6.12 14.53
CA TYR A 472 15.89 -6.72 14.55
C TYR A 472 16.54 -6.69 13.17
N ASN A 473 17.59 -5.88 13.01
CA ASN A 473 18.32 -5.70 11.76
C ASN A 473 19.79 -5.42 12.09
N ILE A 474 20.70 -6.28 11.64
CA ILE A 474 22.14 -6.19 11.90
C ILE A 474 22.79 -5.27 10.87
N LEU A 475 22.35 -5.44 9.62
CA LEU A 475 22.81 -4.64 8.51
C LEU A 475 22.23 -3.23 8.58
N LYS A 476 23.00 -2.26 8.09
CA LYS A 476 22.55 -0.89 7.85
C LYS A 476 22.59 -0.61 6.36
N ALA A 477 21.61 0.13 5.84
CA ALA A 477 21.53 0.45 4.40
C ALA A 477 22.84 1.02 3.84
N ARG A 478 23.54 1.88 4.60
CA ARG A 478 24.84 2.44 4.20
C ARG A 478 25.91 1.39 3.91
N ASN A 479 25.84 0.21 4.54
CA ASN A 479 26.84 -0.85 4.37
C ASN A 479 26.92 -1.31 2.90
N ILE A 480 25.79 -1.31 2.17
CA ILE A 480 25.75 -1.77 0.78
C ILE A 480 26.65 -0.94 -0.15
N ASN A 481 26.76 0.37 0.13
CA ASN A 481 27.53 1.30 -0.71
C ASN A 481 29.03 1.07 -0.59
N TYR A 482 29.49 0.57 0.54
CA TYR A 482 30.91 0.29 0.80
C TYR A 482 31.30 -1.15 0.48
N PHE A 483 30.36 -1.95 0.01
CA PHE A 483 30.58 -3.36 -0.29
C PHE A 483 31.33 -3.54 -1.62
N SER A 484 32.58 -4.01 -1.55
CA SER A 484 33.41 -4.26 -2.73
C SER A 484 33.05 -5.58 -3.42
N GLU A 485 32.62 -5.52 -4.69
CA GLU A 485 32.31 -6.70 -5.51
C GLU A 485 33.56 -7.48 -5.96
N LYS A 486 34.73 -6.83 -5.99
CA LYS A 486 35.93 -7.35 -6.65
C LYS A 486 36.70 -8.42 -5.85
N VAL A 487 36.26 -8.74 -4.63
CA VAL A 487 36.99 -9.60 -3.67
C VAL A 487 36.26 -10.92 -3.41
N PHE A 488 35.19 -11.23 -4.14
CA PHE A 488 34.27 -12.28 -3.71
C PHE A 488 34.72 -13.69 -4.10
N LYS A 489 35.39 -14.36 -3.17
CA LYS A 489 35.37 -15.81 -3.00
C LYS A 489 34.64 -16.13 -1.71
N LEU A 490 33.63 -16.99 -1.75
CA LEU A 490 32.81 -17.32 -0.59
C LEU A 490 33.67 -17.95 0.54
N ARG A 491 34.76 -18.62 0.14
CA ARG A 491 35.84 -19.11 1.01
C ARG A 491 36.58 -18.01 1.80
N GLU A 492 36.60 -16.77 1.32
CA GLU A 492 37.28 -15.63 1.97
C GLU A 492 36.37 -14.89 2.96
N LEU A 493 35.04 -15.09 2.87
CA LEU A 493 34.04 -14.49 3.77
C LEU A 493 33.87 -15.22 5.09
N LEU A 494 34.42 -16.43 5.17
CA LEU A 494 34.28 -17.33 6.29
C LEU A 494 35.71 -17.64 6.77
N PRO A 495 36.35 -16.75 7.56
CA PRO A 495 37.78 -16.79 7.90
C PRO A 495 38.24 -18.08 8.62
N ILE A 496 37.31 -18.98 8.90
CA ILE A 496 37.44 -20.14 9.77
C ILE A 496 37.94 -21.37 8.99
N LEU A 497 38.02 -21.33 7.66
CA LEU A 497 38.25 -22.54 6.85
C LEU A 497 39.61 -23.26 7.05
N TYR A 498 40.58 -22.73 7.80
CA TYR A 498 41.91 -23.37 7.91
C TYR A 498 42.60 -23.31 9.30
N ASP A 499 41.86 -23.11 10.39
CA ASP A 499 42.47 -23.26 11.73
C ASP A 499 42.35 -24.71 12.25
N ASN A 500 43.47 -25.31 12.66
CA ASN A 500 43.49 -26.62 13.31
C ASN A 500 42.77 -26.61 14.68
N SER A 501 42.54 -25.43 15.28
CA SER A 501 41.79 -25.28 16.54
C SER A 501 40.34 -25.78 16.46
N ILE A 502 39.73 -25.72 15.27
CA ILE A 502 38.33 -26.11 15.00
C ILE A 502 38.11 -27.62 15.12
N LYS A 503 39.17 -28.43 15.23
CA LYS A 503 39.05 -29.87 15.54
C LYS A 503 38.58 -30.15 16.97
N THR A 504 38.44 -29.12 17.80
CA THR A 504 37.94 -29.22 19.18
C THR A 504 36.62 -28.48 19.34
N ILE A 505 35.81 -28.89 20.31
CA ILE A 505 34.55 -28.21 20.67
C ILE A 505 34.80 -26.72 20.98
N ASN A 506 35.89 -26.39 21.67
CA ASN A 506 36.27 -25.00 21.96
C ASN A 506 36.57 -24.19 20.68
N GLY A 507 37.10 -24.84 19.64
CA GLY A 507 37.32 -24.21 18.34
C GLY A 507 36.02 -23.92 17.60
N LEU A 508 35.00 -24.78 17.74
CA LEU A 508 33.67 -24.54 17.18
C LEU A 508 32.98 -23.34 17.88
N GLU A 509 33.08 -23.24 19.20
CA GLU A 509 32.57 -22.09 19.96
C GLU A 509 33.27 -20.77 19.59
N ALA A 510 34.58 -20.81 19.39
CA ALA A 510 35.34 -19.67 18.92
C ALA A 510 34.95 -19.27 17.48
N ALA A 511 34.67 -20.25 16.61
CA ALA A 511 34.24 -20.03 15.23
C ALA A 511 32.91 -19.26 15.14
N ILE A 512 31.94 -19.60 15.98
CA ILE A 512 30.65 -18.88 16.05
C ILE A 512 30.68 -17.69 17.02
N GLN A 513 31.81 -17.44 17.69
CA GLN A 513 31.97 -16.38 18.70
C GLN A 513 30.92 -16.45 19.82
N TYR A 514 30.53 -17.67 20.21
CA TYR A 514 29.54 -17.92 21.26
C TYR A 514 30.01 -19.04 22.18
N LEU A 515 29.99 -18.77 23.49
CA LEU A 515 30.35 -19.74 24.53
C LEU A 515 29.07 -20.30 25.15
N PHE A 516 28.81 -21.60 24.96
CA PHE A 516 27.65 -22.25 25.55
C PHE A 516 27.77 -22.33 27.07
N ASN A 517 26.70 -21.94 27.75
CA ASN A 517 26.53 -22.19 29.18
C ASN A 517 26.26 -23.68 29.43
N ASN A 518 25.42 -24.29 28.59
CA ASN A 518 25.11 -25.71 28.62
C ASN A 518 25.75 -26.45 27.43
N LYS A 519 26.87 -27.15 27.70
CA LYS A 519 27.59 -27.95 26.69
C LYS A 519 26.81 -29.17 26.20
N ASP A 520 25.78 -29.61 26.93
CA ASP A 520 24.94 -30.73 26.52
C ASP A 520 24.09 -30.36 25.29
N LEU A 521 23.70 -29.08 25.15
CA LEU A 521 22.99 -28.60 23.96
C LEU A 521 23.87 -28.74 22.71
N LEU A 522 25.14 -28.34 22.80
CA LEU A 522 26.08 -28.49 21.69
C LEU A 522 26.35 -29.98 21.38
N THR A 523 26.41 -30.82 22.40
CA THR A 523 26.53 -32.27 22.22
C THR A 523 25.30 -32.85 21.51
N GLN A 524 24.10 -32.38 21.87
CA GLN A 524 22.83 -32.78 21.25
C GLN A 524 22.78 -32.37 19.76
N VAL A 525 23.18 -31.13 19.44
CA VAL A 525 23.27 -30.62 18.05
C VAL A 525 24.13 -31.53 17.18
N LEU A 526 25.24 -32.01 17.72
CA LEU A 526 26.20 -32.85 16.99
C LEU A 526 25.81 -34.34 16.94
N THR A 527 24.67 -34.73 17.51
CA THR A 527 24.26 -36.13 17.62
C THR A 527 23.09 -36.45 16.69
N HIS A 528 23.32 -37.33 15.72
CA HIS A 528 22.29 -37.81 14.80
C HIS A 528 21.42 -38.90 15.44
N LYS A 529 20.15 -39.01 15.02
CA LYS A 529 19.19 -40.01 15.52
C LYS A 529 19.65 -41.47 15.40
N SER A 530 20.60 -41.77 14.51
CA SER A 530 21.19 -43.11 14.38
C SER A 530 22.09 -43.47 15.56
N ILE A 531 22.60 -42.47 16.29
CA ILE A 531 23.41 -42.64 17.50
C ILE A 531 22.51 -42.59 18.72
N ASP A 532 21.64 -41.58 18.80
CA ASP A 532 20.69 -41.42 19.91
C ASP A 532 19.31 -40.99 19.39
N PRO A 533 18.29 -41.87 19.44
CA PRO A 533 16.95 -41.55 18.94
C PRO A 533 16.18 -40.58 19.85
N GLU A 534 16.59 -40.37 21.10
CA GLU A 534 15.92 -39.49 22.06
C GLU A 534 16.62 -38.12 22.18
N MET A 535 17.95 -38.12 22.30
CA MET A 535 18.78 -36.93 22.50
C MET A 535 19.54 -36.57 21.22
N ASN A 536 18.81 -36.11 20.21
CA ASN A 536 19.37 -35.67 18.92
C ASN A 536 18.95 -34.23 18.56
N TYR A 537 19.46 -33.77 17.43
CA TYR A 537 19.32 -32.40 16.95
C TYR A 537 17.93 -32.06 16.37
N GLU A 538 17.09 -33.03 15.98
CA GLU A 538 15.89 -32.79 15.14
C GLU A 538 14.91 -31.79 15.77
N ARG A 539 14.82 -31.78 17.10
CA ARG A 539 13.95 -30.86 17.83
C ARG A 539 14.46 -29.42 17.80
N LEU A 540 15.79 -29.24 17.81
CA LEU A 540 16.46 -27.94 17.71
C LEU A 540 16.49 -27.45 16.26
N GLU A 541 16.62 -28.35 15.28
CA GLU A 541 16.47 -28.08 13.83
C GLU A 541 15.16 -27.33 13.56
N PHE A 542 14.04 -27.86 14.07
CA PHE A 542 12.71 -27.24 13.94
C PHE A 542 12.70 -25.77 14.38
N LEU A 543 13.42 -25.44 15.45
CA LEU A 543 13.49 -24.08 16.00
C LEU A 543 14.42 -23.19 15.17
N GLY A 544 15.60 -23.72 14.82
CA GLY A 544 16.61 -23.01 14.04
C GLY A 544 16.16 -22.64 12.64
N ASP A 545 15.44 -23.52 11.95
CA ASP A 545 14.84 -23.27 10.62
C ASP A 545 14.05 -21.95 10.60
N ALA A 546 13.18 -21.73 11.59
CA ALA A 546 12.38 -20.52 11.65
C ALA A 546 13.20 -19.27 12.02
N ILE A 547 14.23 -19.42 12.85
CA ILE A 547 15.10 -18.31 13.25
C ILE A 547 16.01 -17.88 12.10
N ILE A 548 16.52 -18.82 11.30
CA ILE A 548 17.35 -18.53 10.12
C ILE A 548 16.55 -17.74 9.08
N ASP A 549 15.32 -18.17 8.78
CA ASP A 549 14.40 -17.42 7.92
C ASP A 549 14.24 -15.97 8.40
N PHE A 550 14.04 -15.79 9.71
CA PHE A 550 13.90 -14.48 10.33
C PHE A 550 15.17 -13.63 10.22
N ILE A 551 16.35 -14.19 10.51
CA ILE A 551 17.64 -13.50 10.37
C ILE A 551 17.85 -13.01 8.92
N VAL A 552 17.57 -13.87 7.95
CA VAL A 552 17.77 -13.54 6.54
C VAL A 552 16.83 -12.44 6.09
N LEU A 553 15.52 -12.62 6.26
CA LEU A 553 14.54 -11.70 5.71
C LEU A 553 14.51 -10.35 6.43
N SER A 554 14.64 -10.33 7.76
CA SER A 554 14.73 -9.06 8.49
C SER A 554 15.85 -8.18 7.93
N ASN A 555 17.05 -8.73 7.78
CA ASN A 555 18.21 -8.01 7.25
C ASN A 555 18.10 -7.59 5.78
N ILE A 556 17.36 -8.34 4.94
CA ILE A 556 17.10 -7.94 3.55
C ILE A 556 16.25 -6.66 3.49
N PHE A 557 15.21 -6.56 4.33
CA PHE A 557 14.26 -5.44 4.31
C PHE A 557 14.91 -4.08 4.60
N VAL A 558 16.06 -4.05 5.27
CA VAL A 558 16.84 -2.84 5.53
C VAL A 558 17.23 -2.10 4.24
N PHE A 559 17.42 -2.82 3.13
CA PHE A 559 17.93 -2.25 1.89
C PHE A 559 16.86 -1.63 0.99
N GLY A 560 15.58 -1.71 1.38
CA GLY A 560 14.48 -1.03 0.72
C GLY A 560 13.36 -1.96 0.26
N GLN A 561 12.51 -1.45 -0.63
CA GLN A 561 11.41 -2.21 -1.22
C GLN A 561 11.94 -3.13 -2.34
N PHE A 562 11.57 -4.40 -2.23
CA PHE A 562 11.82 -5.46 -3.20
C PHE A 562 10.48 -6.04 -3.65
N SER A 563 10.41 -6.62 -4.84
CA SER A 563 9.22 -7.36 -5.24
C SER A 563 9.06 -8.64 -4.40
N ALA A 564 7.83 -9.14 -4.26
CA ALA A 564 7.59 -10.41 -3.58
C ALA A 564 8.39 -11.57 -4.20
N GLU A 565 8.59 -11.56 -5.52
CA GLU A 565 9.42 -12.52 -6.24
C GLU A 565 10.91 -12.42 -5.86
N GLU A 566 11.46 -11.20 -5.77
CA GLU A 566 12.84 -10.97 -5.32
C GLU A 566 13.04 -11.51 -3.90
N LEU A 567 12.13 -11.18 -2.97
CA LEU A 567 12.20 -11.63 -1.57
C LEU A 567 12.13 -13.14 -1.43
N THR A 568 11.19 -13.77 -2.13
CA THR A 568 11.05 -15.25 -2.17
C THR A 568 12.33 -15.89 -2.72
N THR A 569 12.92 -15.28 -3.75
CA THR A 569 14.14 -15.77 -4.39
C THR A 569 15.34 -15.68 -3.45
N PHE A 570 15.55 -14.53 -2.79
CA PHE A 570 16.65 -14.36 -1.84
C PHE A 570 16.52 -15.29 -0.64
N ARG A 571 15.30 -15.45 -0.09
CA ARG A 571 15.01 -16.41 0.97
C ARG A 571 15.44 -17.81 0.53
N HIS A 572 14.92 -18.30 -0.59
CA HIS A 572 15.20 -19.65 -1.08
C HIS A 572 16.70 -19.97 -1.27
N ILE A 573 17.51 -18.97 -1.65
CA ILE A 573 18.97 -19.14 -1.77
C ILE A 573 19.62 -19.29 -0.41
N LEU A 574 19.35 -18.33 0.48
CA LEU A 574 20.07 -18.18 1.74
C LEU A 574 19.62 -19.18 2.80
N VAL A 575 18.40 -19.71 2.70
CA VAL A 575 17.92 -20.78 3.59
C VAL A 575 17.89 -22.15 2.91
N GLY A 576 18.48 -22.25 1.71
CA GLY A 576 18.51 -23.50 0.96
C GLY A 576 19.59 -24.46 1.46
N ASN A 577 19.31 -25.76 1.38
CA ASN A 577 20.20 -26.85 1.82
C ASN A 577 21.64 -26.68 1.32
N SER A 578 21.83 -26.33 0.05
CA SER A 578 23.17 -26.13 -0.54
C SER A 578 23.98 -25.05 0.18
N PHE A 579 23.36 -23.92 0.50
CA PHE A 579 24.04 -22.81 1.17
C PHE A 579 24.31 -23.12 2.64
N LEU A 580 23.31 -23.62 3.37
CA LEU A 580 23.44 -23.95 4.79
C LEU A 580 24.40 -25.13 5.03
N GLY A 581 24.38 -26.15 4.17
CA GLY A 581 25.33 -27.27 4.25
C GLY A 581 26.77 -26.84 3.99
N LYS A 582 26.99 -25.89 3.08
CA LYS A 582 28.30 -25.25 2.90
C LYS A 582 28.68 -24.48 4.16
N LEU A 583 27.81 -23.61 4.68
CA LEU A 583 28.05 -22.89 5.93
C LEU A 583 28.41 -23.82 7.10
N ALA A 584 27.77 -24.99 7.19
CA ALA A 584 28.11 -25.99 8.20
C ALA A 584 29.58 -26.44 8.10
N ILE A 585 30.08 -26.67 6.89
CA ILE A 585 31.48 -27.05 6.64
C ILE A 585 32.44 -25.90 6.94
N SER A 586 32.08 -24.65 6.58
CA SER A 586 33.00 -23.52 6.81
C SER A 586 33.25 -23.22 8.27
N ILE A 587 32.27 -23.46 9.13
CA ILE A 587 32.43 -23.34 10.58
C ILE A 587 32.93 -24.64 11.23
N GLY A 588 33.11 -25.71 10.44
CA GLY A 588 33.72 -26.96 10.84
C GLY A 588 32.81 -27.96 11.54
N LEU A 589 31.48 -27.84 11.41
CA LEU A 589 30.52 -28.77 12.01
C LEU A 589 30.68 -30.20 11.48
N ASP A 590 31.03 -30.34 10.20
CA ASP A 590 31.26 -31.62 9.51
C ASP A 590 32.21 -32.56 10.26
N LYS A 591 33.19 -32.00 10.98
CA LYS A 591 34.22 -32.73 11.72
C LYS A 591 33.74 -33.28 13.07
N HIS A 592 32.62 -32.78 13.58
CA HIS A 592 32.14 -33.07 14.94
C HIS A 592 30.85 -33.90 14.98
N ILE A 593 30.19 -34.07 13.84
CA ILE A 593 28.93 -34.82 13.75
C ILE A 593 29.16 -36.30 14.09
N LYS A 594 28.37 -36.78 15.05
CA LYS A 594 28.29 -38.19 15.44
C LYS A 594 27.10 -38.82 14.73
N ALA A 595 27.39 -39.65 13.72
CA ALA A 595 26.39 -40.36 12.93
C ALA A 595 26.86 -41.78 12.57
N ALA A 596 25.95 -42.61 12.06
CA ALA A 596 26.32 -43.90 11.49
C ALA A 596 27.29 -43.72 10.31
N ARG A 597 28.06 -44.77 10.02
CA ARG A 597 29.19 -44.72 9.10
C ARG A 597 28.80 -44.21 7.71
N GLU A 598 27.63 -44.60 7.21
CA GLU A 598 27.18 -44.19 5.88
C GLU A 598 27.09 -42.66 5.75
N TYR A 599 26.53 -41.98 6.77
CA TYR A 599 26.41 -40.52 6.80
C TYR A 599 27.77 -39.83 6.91
N THR A 600 28.67 -40.36 7.74
CA THR A 600 30.01 -39.76 7.91
C THR A 600 30.85 -39.85 6.64
N GLU A 601 30.72 -40.95 5.88
CA GLU A 601 31.40 -41.09 4.58
C GLU A 601 30.82 -40.14 3.52
N GLU A 602 29.50 -39.94 3.54
CA GLU A 602 28.82 -39.00 2.63
C GLU A 602 29.24 -37.54 2.89
N ILE A 603 29.27 -37.13 4.16
CA ILE A 603 29.74 -35.82 4.60
C ILE A 603 31.19 -35.58 4.14
N ALA A 604 32.07 -36.55 4.37
CA ALA A 604 33.49 -36.43 4.00
C ALA A 604 33.68 -36.24 2.49
N ARG A 605 32.96 -37.03 1.66
CA ARG A 605 33.01 -36.89 0.19
C ARG A 605 32.54 -35.50 -0.25
N PHE A 606 31.46 -35.00 0.34
CA PHE A 606 30.92 -33.69 -0.01
C PHE A 606 31.86 -32.54 0.41
N ALA A 607 32.46 -32.63 1.59
CA ALA A 607 33.42 -31.64 2.09
C ALA A 607 34.69 -31.55 1.20
N GLU A 608 35.15 -32.67 0.64
CA GLU A 608 36.31 -32.71 -0.27
C GLU A 608 36.01 -32.11 -1.66
N CYS A 609 34.78 -32.25 -2.15
CA CYS A 609 34.37 -31.85 -3.51
C CYS A 609 33.73 -30.47 -3.61
N SER A 610 33.41 -29.82 -2.48
CA SER A 610 32.67 -28.55 -2.45
C SER A 610 33.42 -27.39 -3.13
N ARG A 611 32.85 -26.89 -4.22
CA ARG A 611 33.25 -25.62 -4.87
C ARG A 611 32.38 -24.51 -4.29
N TRP A 612 33.00 -23.38 -3.90
CA TRP A 612 32.33 -22.33 -3.13
C TRP A 612 32.02 -21.07 -3.96
N ASP A 613 32.81 -20.79 -4.99
CA ASP A 613 32.93 -19.42 -5.51
C ASP A 613 31.89 -19.05 -6.59
N ASP A 614 31.29 -20.01 -7.30
CA ASP A 614 30.36 -19.76 -8.43
C ASP A 614 28.86 -19.89 -8.07
N ASP A 615 28.51 -20.36 -6.86
CA ASP A 615 27.15 -20.85 -6.59
C ASP A 615 26.13 -19.82 -6.13
N LEU A 616 26.54 -18.70 -5.55
CA LEU A 616 25.57 -17.76 -4.93
C LEU A 616 24.76 -16.98 -5.98
N LEU A 617 25.38 -16.61 -7.12
CA LEU A 617 24.68 -15.98 -8.25
C LEU A 617 23.93 -16.98 -9.13
N ASP A 618 24.43 -18.20 -9.21
CA ASP A 618 23.79 -19.27 -9.98
C ASP A 618 22.79 -20.07 -9.15
N PHE A 619 22.55 -19.72 -7.88
CA PHE A 619 21.54 -20.33 -7.01
C PHE A 619 21.80 -21.80 -6.63
N GLY A 620 23.05 -22.16 -6.30
CA GLY A 620 23.45 -23.51 -5.87
C GLY A 620 23.59 -24.52 -7.00
N VAL A 621 23.60 -24.05 -8.24
CA VAL A 621 23.35 -24.82 -9.46
C VAL A 621 24.52 -25.68 -9.93
N HIS A 622 25.74 -25.40 -9.47
CA HIS A 622 26.93 -26.14 -9.88
C HIS A 622 27.44 -27.10 -8.80
N THR A 623 26.66 -27.33 -7.73
CA THR A 623 27.03 -28.23 -6.64
C THR A 623 26.03 -29.35 -6.43
N ASP A 624 26.55 -30.55 -6.16
CA ASP A 624 25.76 -31.64 -5.59
C ASP A 624 25.02 -31.15 -4.34
N ASP A 625 23.81 -31.66 -4.10
CA ASP A 625 23.10 -31.35 -2.87
C ASP A 625 23.91 -31.91 -1.67
N PRO A 626 24.18 -31.10 -0.63
CA PRO A 626 24.86 -31.61 0.56
C PRO A 626 24.02 -32.69 1.24
N PRO A 627 24.65 -33.62 1.97
CA PRO A 627 23.96 -34.51 2.89
C PRO A 627 23.05 -33.69 3.82
N LYS A 628 21.76 -34.04 3.88
CA LYS A 628 20.74 -33.24 4.61
C LYS A 628 21.16 -32.96 6.06
N ILE A 629 21.84 -33.91 6.70
CA ILE A 629 22.37 -33.79 8.06
C ILE A 629 23.23 -32.54 8.28
N LEU A 630 23.99 -32.05 7.29
CA LEU A 630 24.79 -30.83 7.44
C LEU A 630 23.91 -29.60 7.63
N ASN A 631 22.85 -29.49 6.83
CA ASN A 631 21.85 -28.43 6.96
C ASN A 631 21.18 -28.50 8.33
N ASP A 632 20.64 -29.67 8.65
CA ASP A 632 19.83 -29.87 9.85
C ASP A 632 20.62 -29.59 11.13
N VAL A 633 21.92 -29.97 11.16
CA VAL A 633 22.82 -29.69 12.29
C VAL A 633 23.14 -28.21 12.39
N PHE A 634 23.30 -27.50 11.27
CA PHE A 634 23.48 -26.05 11.29
C PHE A 634 22.24 -25.32 11.82
N GLU A 635 21.05 -25.70 11.36
CA GLU A 635 19.78 -25.19 11.90
C GLU A 635 19.68 -25.50 13.39
N ALA A 636 19.96 -26.73 13.79
CA ALA A 636 19.95 -27.11 15.20
C ALA A 636 20.94 -26.31 16.06
N LEU A 637 22.11 -25.94 15.52
CA LEU A 637 23.06 -25.07 16.21
C LEU A 637 22.45 -23.69 16.50
N VAL A 638 21.74 -23.10 15.53
CA VAL A 638 21.01 -21.83 15.74
C VAL A 638 19.95 -21.99 16.83
N GLY A 639 19.16 -23.06 16.77
CA GLY A 639 18.17 -23.39 17.80
C GLY A 639 18.79 -23.56 19.19
N ALA A 640 19.96 -24.20 19.28
CA ALA A 640 20.67 -24.42 20.53
C ALA A 640 21.17 -23.11 21.17
N VAL A 641 21.73 -22.20 20.38
CA VAL A 641 22.16 -20.88 20.87
C VAL A 641 20.95 -20.08 21.37
N PHE A 642 19.81 -20.16 20.71
CA PHE A 642 18.58 -19.52 21.20
C PHE A 642 18.12 -20.05 22.56
N ILE A 643 18.12 -21.37 22.74
CA ILE A 643 17.77 -21.98 24.02
C ILE A 643 18.78 -21.63 25.11
N ASP A 644 20.08 -21.67 24.79
CA ASP A 644 21.15 -21.40 25.75
C ASP A 644 21.23 -19.92 26.18
N SER A 645 21.01 -19.00 25.23
CA SER A 645 21.05 -17.56 25.48
C SER A 645 19.75 -17.00 26.07
N GLY A 646 18.62 -17.68 25.85
CA GLY A 646 17.29 -17.19 26.22
C GLY A 646 16.91 -15.88 25.51
N SER A 647 17.54 -15.57 24.37
CA SER A 647 17.34 -14.31 23.66
C SER A 647 17.40 -14.51 22.15
N LEU A 648 16.30 -14.16 21.47
CA LEU A 648 16.31 -14.14 20.00
C LEU A 648 17.29 -13.09 19.47
N ASN A 649 17.40 -11.93 20.13
CA ASN A 649 18.34 -10.88 19.74
C ASN A 649 19.79 -11.40 19.71
N ILE A 650 20.27 -11.99 20.81
CA ILE A 650 21.64 -12.52 20.89
C ILE A 650 21.87 -13.58 19.82
N THR A 651 20.90 -14.47 19.62
CA THR A 651 20.98 -15.51 18.58
C THR A 651 21.13 -14.89 17.20
N CYS A 652 20.30 -13.89 16.88
CA CYS A 652 20.38 -13.22 15.61
C CYS A 652 21.69 -12.42 15.47
N GLU A 653 22.27 -11.87 16.54
CA GLU A 653 23.57 -11.17 16.48
C GLU A 653 24.70 -12.14 16.12
N VAL A 654 24.73 -13.29 16.80
CA VAL A 654 25.71 -14.36 16.56
C VAL A 654 25.69 -14.83 15.11
N PHE A 655 24.51 -15.13 14.58
CA PHE A 655 24.41 -15.76 13.26
C PHE A 655 24.24 -14.77 12.12
N GLY A 656 23.62 -13.61 12.30
CA GLY A 656 23.36 -12.75 11.16
C GLY A 656 24.60 -11.99 10.66
N GLU A 657 25.67 -11.87 11.44
CA GLU A 657 27.00 -11.51 10.93
C GLU A 657 27.53 -12.55 9.92
N LEU A 658 27.22 -13.83 10.12
CA LEU A 658 27.58 -14.91 9.19
C LEU A 658 26.85 -14.79 7.84
N PHE A 659 25.57 -14.40 7.86
CA PHE A 659 24.75 -14.22 6.66
C PHE A 659 24.99 -12.88 5.96
N SER A 660 25.52 -11.88 6.68
CA SER A 660 25.66 -10.49 6.22
C SER A 660 26.37 -10.36 4.86
N PRO A 661 27.53 -10.99 4.62
CA PRO A 661 28.19 -10.90 3.32
C PRO A 661 27.37 -11.44 2.16
N ALA A 662 26.67 -12.56 2.36
CA ALA A 662 25.85 -13.18 1.33
C ALA A 662 24.60 -12.34 1.00
N ILE A 663 23.95 -11.78 2.03
CA ILE A 663 22.81 -10.87 1.87
C ILE A 663 23.24 -9.63 1.06
N MET A 664 24.33 -8.97 1.47
CA MET A 664 24.82 -7.77 0.80
C MET A 664 25.16 -8.03 -0.66
N TYR A 665 25.76 -9.20 -0.95
CA TYR A 665 26.10 -9.59 -2.29
C TYR A 665 24.86 -9.80 -3.17
N LEU A 666 23.84 -10.53 -2.69
CA LEU A 666 22.60 -10.76 -3.41
C LEU A 666 21.82 -9.46 -3.67
N VAL A 667 21.69 -8.61 -2.65
CA VAL A 667 21.00 -7.32 -2.76
C VAL A 667 21.67 -6.42 -3.79
N LYS A 668 23.00 -6.33 -3.78
CA LYS A 668 23.76 -5.51 -4.74
C LYS A 668 23.66 -6.03 -6.17
N ASN A 669 23.53 -7.35 -6.33
CA ASN A 669 23.44 -8.02 -7.62
C ASN A 669 22.00 -8.45 -7.96
N LYS A 670 20.96 -7.82 -7.38
CA LYS A 670 19.56 -8.23 -7.55
C LYS A 670 19.12 -8.37 -9.01
N ASP A 671 19.64 -7.53 -9.90
CA ASP A 671 19.30 -7.60 -11.34
C ASP A 671 19.94 -8.82 -12.03
N LYS A 672 21.07 -9.32 -11.52
CA LYS A 672 21.62 -10.64 -11.94
C LYS A 672 20.77 -11.77 -11.38
N CYS A 673 20.20 -11.60 -10.18
CA CYS A 673 19.27 -12.58 -9.61
C CYS A 673 17.93 -12.64 -10.37
N LYS A 674 17.48 -11.53 -10.99
CA LYS A 674 16.29 -11.51 -11.87
C LYS A 674 16.46 -12.30 -13.16
N LYS A 675 17.71 -12.47 -13.61
CA LYS A 675 18.02 -13.31 -14.76
C LYS A 675 18.01 -14.77 -14.31
N ASN A 676 16.80 -15.28 -14.05
CA ASN A 676 16.54 -16.71 -13.92
C ASN A 676 17.32 -17.40 -15.05
N ILE A 677 18.01 -18.49 -14.73
CA ILE A 677 18.75 -19.30 -15.71
C ILE A 677 17.94 -19.58 -16.98
N CYS A 678 16.60 -19.64 -16.89
CA CYS A 678 15.71 -19.70 -18.04
C CYS A 678 15.84 -18.50 -18.99
N SER A 679 15.87 -17.29 -18.45
CA SER A 679 16.07 -16.05 -19.21
C SER A 679 17.49 -15.95 -19.79
N ARG A 680 18.50 -16.39 -19.04
CA ARG A 680 19.90 -16.47 -19.54
C ARG A 680 20.04 -17.46 -20.68
N LEU A 681 19.36 -18.60 -20.58
CA LEU A 681 19.29 -19.58 -21.64
C LEU A 681 18.62 -19.00 -22.89
N ILE A 682 17.47 -18.34 -22.74
CA ILE A 682 16.78 -17.69 -23.87
C ILE A 682 17.66 -16.61 -24.52
N GLU A 683 18.34 -15.75 -23.74
CA GLU A 683 19.28 -14.75 -24.26
C GLU A 683 20.46 -15.39 -24.99
N TYR A 684 21.06 -16.44 -24.41
CA TYR A 684 22.12 -17.21 -25.06
C TYR A 684 21.64 -17.77 -26.40
N GLY A 685 20.43 -18.32 -26.41
CA GLY A 685 19.81 -18.80 -27.63
C GLY A 685 19.69 -17.69 -28.67
N GLN A 686 19.11 -16.55 -28.31
CA GLN A 686 18.97 -15.38 -29.20
C GLN A 686 20.32 -14.92 -29.77
N HIS A 687 21.37 -14.85 -28.94
CA HIS A 687 22.70 -14.42 -29.36
C HIS A 687 23.40 -15.41 -30.31
N HIS A 688 23.00 -16.69 -30.29
CA HIS A 688 23.54 -17.75 -31.14
C HIS A 688 22.56 -18.19 -32.24
N GLY A 689 21.45 -17.47 -32.45
CA GLY A 689 20.44 -17.80 -33.46
C GLY A 689 19.61 -19.06 -33.15
N ILE A 690 19.51 -19.44 -31.89
CA ILE A 690 18.82 -20.61 -31.36
C ILE A 690 17.54 -20.17 -30.64
N LYS A 691 16.38 -20.68 -31.07
CA LYS A 691 15.09 -20.44 -30.40
C LYS A 691 14.91 -21.43 -29.25
N ILE A 692 14.60 -20.95 -28.04
CA ILE A 692 14.42 -21.79 -26.86
C ILE A 692 13.02 -21.61 -26.27
N GLU A 693 12.34 -22.71 -25.98
CA GLU A 693 11.00 -22.77 -25.40
C GLU A 693 10.94 -23.80 -24.27
N PHE A 694 9.96 -23.67 -23.36
CA PHE A 694 9.75 -24.60 -22.24
C PHE A 694 8.34 -25.20 -22.33
N GLU A 695 8.24 -26.51 -22.10
CA GLU A 695 6.97 -27.24 -22.12
C GLU A 695 6.76 -27.99 -20.81
N GLU A 696 5.57 -27.87 -20.22
CA GLU A 696 5.19 -28.63 -19.03
C GLU A 696 4.82 -30.07 -19.42
N ILE A 697 5.48 -31.03 -18.79
CA ILE A 697 5.26 -32.46 -19.02
C ILE A 697 4.67 -33.04 -17.74
N VAL A 698 3.40 -33.42 -17.81
CA VAL A 698 2.68 -34.04 -16.70
C VAL A 698 2.70 -35.55 -16.89
N ASP A 699 3.53 -36.25 -16.11
CA ASP A 699 3.54 -37.71 -16.07
C ASP A 699 2.49 -38.19 -15.07
N LYS A 700 1.42 -38.82 -15.58
CA LYS A 700 0.25 -39.21 -14.77
C LYS A 700 0.53 -40.40 -13.85
N ASP A 701 1.62 -41.14 -14.07
CA ASP A 701 1.90 -42.39 -13.36
C ASP A 701 2.93 -42.23 -12.23
N LYS A 702 3.68 -41.11 -12.17
CA LYS A 702 4.80 -40.92 -11.21
C LYS A 702 4.63 -39.78 -10.20
N ASN A 703 3.55 -39.01 -10.26
CA ASN A 703 3.32 -37.88 -9.34
C ASN A 703 4.48 -36.86 -9.31
N SER A 704 5.25 -36.75 -10.41
CA SER A 704 6.34 -35.80 -10.61
C SER A 704 5.92 -34.75 -11.65
N LEU A 705 6.33 -33.50 -11.43
CA LEU A 705 6.11 -32.40 -12.37
C LEU A 705 7.37 -32.23 -13.23
N GLY A 706 7.23 -32.32 -14.55
CA GLY A 706 8.32 -32.25 -15.51
C GLY A 706 8.32 -30.98 -16.35
N ILE A 707 9.50 -30.52 -16.76
CA ILE A 707 9.69 -29.47 -17.75
C ILE A 707 10.64 -29.98 -18.83
N GLY A 708 10.20 -29.87 -20.09
CA GLY A 708 11.01 -30.05 -21.28
C GLY A 708 11.57 -28.72 -21.77
N VAL A 709 12.84 -28.71 -22.22
CA VAL A 709 13.42 -27.62 -23.00
C VAL A 709 13.38 -27.99 -24.47
N ILE A 710 12.85 -27.09 -25.28
CA ILE A 710 12.75 -27.22 -26.74
C ILE A 710 13.75 -26.24 -27.36
N VAL A 711 14.60 -26.74 -28.26
CA VAL A 711 15.61 -25.98 -28.97
C VAL A 711 15.30 -26.04 -30.47
N ASN A 712 15.05 -24.89 -31.10
CA ASN A 712 14.66 -24.75 -32.51
C ASN A 712 13.45 -25.62 -32.90
N GLY A 713 12.46 -25.74 -32.01
CA GLY A 713 11.26 -26.54 -32.23
C GLY A 713 11.45 -28.06 -32.07
N LYS A 714 12.62 -28.51 -31.59
CA LYS A 714 12.88 -29.92 -31.27
C LYS A 714 13.05 -30.11 -29.76
N PRO A 715 12.51 -31.18 -29.16
CA PRO A 715 12.81 -31.54 -27.77
C PRO A 715 14.32 -31.70 -27.60
N TYR A 716 14.89 -31.02 -26.60
CA TYR A 716 16.33 -31.04 -26.32
C TYR A 716 16.64 -31.82 -25.06
N LEU A 717 15.96 -31.51 -23.95
CA LEU A 717 16.08 -32.26 -22.71
C LEU A 717 14.82 -32.15 -21.85
N LYS A 718 14.72 -33.02 -20.86
CA LYS A 718 13.66 -33.01 -19.84
C LYS A 718 14.25 -33.11 -18.43
N ARG A 719 13.67 -32.38 -17.48
CA ARG A 719 13.91 -32.56 -16.05
C ARG A 719 12.61 -32.63 -15.27
N GLU A 720 12.63 -33.42 -14.21
CA GLU A 720 11.51 -33.62 -13.30
C GLU A 720 11.93 -33.19 -11.90
N ALA A 721 11.00 -32.57 -11.17
CA ALA A 721 11.23 -32.17 -9.78
C ALA A 721 9.94 -32.16 -8.97
N LYS A 722 10.06 -31.88 -7.67
CA LYS A 722 8.94 -31.81 -6.72
C LYS A 722 8.01 -30.61 -6.98
N THR A 723 8.52 -29.54 -7.57
CA THR A 723 7.75 -28.35 -7.96
C THR A 723 8.08 -27.97 -9.41
N LEU A 724 7.11 -27.36 -10.09
CA LEU A 724 7.27 -26.93 -11.49
C LEU A 724 8.38 -25.88 -11.66
N TRP A 725 8.51 -24.98 -10.67
CA TRP A 725 9.60 -24.00 -10.62
C TRP A 725 10.98 -24.66 -10.57
N LEU A 726 11.16 -25.68 -9.72
CA LEU A 726 12.43 -26.39 -9.60
C LEU A 726 12.73 -27.19 -10.87
N ALA A 727 11.73 -27.87 -11.44
CA ALA A 727 11.87 -28.62 -12.69
C ALA A 727 12.30 -27.70 -13.84
N LYS A 728 11.68 -26.52 -13.94
CA LYS A 728 11.98 -25.52 -14.97
C LYS A 728 13.39 -24.97 -14.84
N LYS A 729 13.80 -24.69 -13.60
CA LYS A 729 15.14 -24.21 -13.27
C LYS A 729 16.20 -25.26 -13.64
N THR A 730 16.07 -26.51 -13.17
CA THR A 730 17.00 -27.61 -13.49
C THR A 730 17.07 -27.89 -14.99
N ALA A 731 15.94 -27.85 -15.69
CA ALA A 731 15.91 -28.04 -17.13
C ALA A 731 16.70 -26.94 -17.88
N ALA A 732 16.50 -25.68 -17.49
CA ALA A 732 17.19 -24.57 -18.12
C ALA A 732 18.72 -24.59 -17.89
N ILE A 733 19.17 -25.07 -16.73
CA ILE A 733 20.59 -25.19 -16.38
C ILE A 733 21.29 -26.18 -17.30
N ASP A 734 20.76 -27.39 -17.38
CA ASP A 734 21.40 -28.44 -18.17
C ASP A 734 21.41 -28.09 -19.64
N ALA A 735 20.36 -27.40 -20.10
CA ALA A 735 20.28 -26.95 -21.48
C ALA A 735 21.36 -25.90 -21.76
N TYR A 736 21.56 -24.97 -20.83
CA TYR A 736 22.60 -23.96 -20.94
C TYR A 736 24.00 -24.58 -20.98
N ASN A 737 24.28 -25.53 -20.08
CA ASN A 737 25.59 -26.17 -19.99
C ASN A 737 25.93 -27.03 -21.23
N GLN A 738 24.96 -27.79 -21.75
CA GLN A 738 25.15 -28.61 -22.94
C GLN A 738 25.33 -27.75 -24.20
N LEU A 739 24.51 -26.70 -24.36
CA LEU A 739 24.63 -25.77 -25.48
C LEU A 739 25.92 -24.95 -25.43
N ALA A 740 26.42 -24.59 -24.24
CA ALA A 740 27.70 -23.89 -24.08
C ALA A 740 28.92 -24.77 -24.39
N ARG A 741 28.79 -26.10 -24.26
CA ARG A 741 29.83 -27.09 -24.61
C ARG A 741 29.82 -27.51 -26.08
N GLY A 742 28.85 -27.05 -26.85
CA GLY A 742 28.70 -27.41 -28.27
C GLY A 742 28.15 -28.82 -28.49
N GLU A 743 27.44 -29.40 -27.52
CA GLU A 743 26.79 -30.70 -27.68
C GLU A 743 25.61 -30.57 -28.68
N GLU A 744 25.64 -31.35 -29.77
CA GLU A 744 24.60 -31.31 -30.81
C GLU A 744 23.22 -31.70 -30.25
N VAL A 745 22.17 -31.11 -30.83
CA VAL A 745 20.77 -31.50 -30.60
C VAL A 745 20.60 -32.95 -31.04
N SER A 746 20.72 -33.89 -30.10
CA SER A 746 20.63 -35.32 -30.38
C SER A 746 19.28 -35.64 -31.01
N SER A 747 19.29 -36.00 -32.28
CA SER A 747 18.08 -36.28 -33.06
C SER A 747 17.55 -37.70 -32.87
N ASN A 748 17.93 -38.42 -31.81
CA ASN A 748 17.48 -39.78 -31.56
C ASN A 748 17.61 -40.12 -30.08
N GLU A 749 16.53 -40.00 -29.34
CA GLU A 749 15.97 -41.07 -28.50
C GLU A 749 14.57 -40.62 -28.06
N SER A 750 13.64 -41.55 -28.03
CA SER A 750 12.23 -41.31 -27.71
C SER A 750 12.12 -40.74 -26.29
N ILE A 751 11.84 -39.44 -26.17
CA ILE A 751 11.48 -38.76 -24.90
C ILE A 751 10.00 -38.96 -24.61
#